data_AF-A0AAV8CD05-F1
#
_entry.id   AF-A0AAV8CD05-F1
#
_cell.length_a   1.000
_cell.length_b   1.000
_cell.length_c   1.000
_cell.angle_alpha   90.00
_cell.angle_beta   90.00
_cell.angle_gamma   90.00
#
_symmetry.space_group_name_H-M   'P 1'
#
loop_
_entity.id
_entity.type
_entity.pdbx_description
1 polymer ?
#
loop_
_entity_poly.entity_id
_entity_poly.type
_entity_poly.pdbx_seq_one_letter_code
_entity_poly.pdbx_strand_id
1 'polypeptide(L)'
;MLSPELLDPSLRPSSHSTMDFPRTPRRVATSRDTAQTPRRLNSSHESDFPRTPLRRVSTSALESNFPRTPRSEFIRTPRRRSGEVDFPQTPRPRQNPPRQQPQTKSALPHRLVVLLNDHFKSRDDLWKATFLQSQINGECLALEKAITELKEKVSQGCMQWRSRSEEFGRVADGFGSMLPESQGGNVEKMVRIELPNLAKEVCRIQTIQLYAEKALKLEVMVGNLEDSASTIVRQTSTNKSFLGFQHVPNFNDSRRKQEKLLDAINVMKEIEQELIEMCTTRPEWSNLVKAVDSRVENALSILRPQSLSDYRALLASLGWPPPLVTSQTETINQTQLVPNPLLLMDSTKREIYSQSFLALCALQHVQSQRDVRQSMKEEKLQKSLSFESGLWAIDELVQPIATRMEHHFAKWSSQPEFIFALVFKITKDFMDGVDDVLQPLIDKARLSGLSAKEAWVSSMVKVLLGYLEKEIFPPLANKFHENKDESIEFSSSWLNLIDLIISFDKRMRVLSSSGIQKITSLIDLNETISKSVSVLSVFDEHLDWLQIWAEIEVSVAQEKLKPELENEKCWSYEIKDQAKIEEHHQKFLLSTREEYKAPPIVDAILKNASLMIERGHAVPTKSTKIEFFRKSGVLFLNHFFVLLLQRCRDLELITSVIDEDALVTIAGSINAARYFESVISEWDEDISFMDLNSGDRNKTRSFFSDEVLFLVKLETDCLEEIMSAILLEFEALSYDYIQNIDQWEDEGEPKIDFSEDDLENGTVSLGFMEALEILRDRILKLKDSLNSKDFFDLWRSVAEGLDYFIFSSIPWIDVRFSNSGVYQFRVDMRAVFLVFKPLCARPEAFFPFVSDCLRLLSMNKEDVDWFLRELTKNECRLKEWMHQKNLYHVNGSQAKMILVDRNFEE
;
A
#
# COMPACT_ATOMS: atom_id res chain seq x y z
N MET A 1 6.41 7.15 -19.32
CA MET A 1 5.98 6.89 -20.71
C MET A 1 4.47 7.00 -20.74
N LEU A 2 3.94 8.10 -21.25
CA LEU A 2 2.51 8.31 -21.46
C LEU A 2 2.35 8.75 -22.92
N SER A 3 1.77 7.88 -23.73
CA SER A 3 1.26 8.21 -25.06
C SER A 3 -0.20 8.67 -24.93
N PRO A 4 -0.64 9.69 -25.68
CA PRO A 4 -1.99 10.25 -25.56
C PRO A 4 -2.89 9.75 -26.70
N GLU A 5 -3.78 8.81 -26.44
CA GLU A 5 -4.93 8.55 -27.33
C GLU A 5 -6.12 8.10 -26.48
N LEU A 6 -7.13 8.98 -26.37
CA LEU A 6 -8.58 8.70 -26.26
C LEU A 6 -9.28 10.02 -25.88
N LEU A 7 -9.53 10.87 -26.88
CA LEU A 7 -10.50 11.95 -26.81
C LEU A 7 -11.72 11.54 -27.65
N ASP A 8 -12.86 11.42 -26.99
CA ASP A 8 -14.19 11.21 -27.57
C ASP A 8 -14.69 12.52 -28.20
N PRO A 9 -14.99 12.58 -29.52
CA PRO A 9 -15.39 13.81 -30.18
C PRO A 9 -16.91 13.86 -30.34
N SER A 10 -17.62 14.36 -29.34
CA SER A 10 -18.94 14.94 -29.60
C SER A 10 -19.27 16.01 -28.56
N LEU A 11 -19.28 17.27 -29.02
CA LEU A 11 -20.10 18.39 -28.52
C LEU A 11 -19.60 19.68 -29.22
N ARG A 12 -20.20 19.99 -30.39
CA ARG A 12 -20.30 21.36 -30.89
C ARG A 12 -21.78 21.75 -30.91
N PRO A 13 -22.16 22.96 -30.50
CA PRO A 13 -23.54 23.41 -30.50
C PRO A 13 -23.91 23.99 -31.87
N SER A 14 -25.13 23.73 -32.35
CA SER A 14 -25.75 24.47 -33.45
C SER A 14 -27.11 25.01 -33.02
N SER A 15 -27.32 26.27 -33.38
CA SER A 15 -28.45 27.12 -33.00
C SER A 15 -29.52 27.23 -34.10
N HIS A 16 -30.77 27.47 -33.67
CA HIS A 16 -31.98 27.96 -34.38
C HIS A 16 -32.82 26.97 -35.21
N SER A 17 -34.05 26.62 -34.76
CA SER A 17 -35.38 27.25 -35.00
C SER A 17 -35.98 26.80 -36.36
N THR A 18 -37.19 26.24 -36.55
CA THR A 18 -38.55 26.58 -36.07
C THR A 18 -39.55 25.50 -36.57
N MET A 19 -40.66 25.26 -35.83
CA MET A 19 -42.03 24.77 -36.18
C MET A 19 -42.26 23.83 -37.40
N ASP A 20 -43.11 22.79 -37.40
CA ASP A 20 -44.50 22.67 -36.93
C ASP A 20 -44.98 21.18 -36.95
N PHE A 21 -45.97 20.86 -36.12
CA PHE A 21 -46.76 19.60 -36.06
C PHE A 21 -47.85 19.53 -37.18
N PRO A 22 -48.77 18.55 -37.24
CA PRO A 22 -48.79 17.13 -36.84
C PRO A 22 -49.37 16.20 -37.97
N ARG A 23 -49.38 14.87 -37.76
CA ARG A 23 -50.58 13.98 -37.89
C ARG A 23 -50.23 12.48 -37.80
N THR A 24 -50.68 11.85 -36.72
CA THR A 24 -51.11 10.44 -36.65
C THR A 24 -52.39 10.23 -37.51
N PRO A 25 -53.03 9.02 -37.65
CA PRO A 25 -52.84 7.74 -36.95
C PRO A 25 -53.06 6.46 -37.81
N ARG A 26 -53.09 5.31 -37.12
CA ARG A 26 -53.76 4.02 -37.40
C ARG A 26 -52.91 2.93 -38.05
N ARG A 27 -53.11 1.63 -37.79
CA ARG A 27 -53.79 0.76 -36.80
C ARG A 27 -53.68 -0.66 -37.41
N VAL A 28 -53.84 -1.71 -36.59
CA VAL A 28 -54.14 -3.12 -36.97
C VAL A 28 -52.89 -3.94 -37.34
N ALA A 29 -52.37 -4.85 -36.51
CA ALA A 29 -52.89 -6.12 -35.95
C ALA A 29 -52.70 -7.34 -36.86
N THR A 30 -52.69 -8.50 -36.20
CA THR A 30 -52.60 -9.92 -36.64
C THR A 30 -51.18 -10.48 -36.75
N SER A 31 -50.70 -11.38 -35.88
CA SER A 31 -51.21 -12.68 -35.39
C SER A 31 -50.68 -13.87 -36.20
N ARG A 32 -50.05 -14.78 -35.44
CA ARG A 32 -49.99 -16.25 -35.57
C ARG A 32 -48.90 -16.93 -36.40
N ASP A 33 -48.25 -17.84 -35.68
CA ASP A 33 -47.99 -19.27 -35.95
C ASP A 33 -47.24 -19.61 -37.25
N THR A 34 -46.23 -20.49 -37.29
CA THR A 34 -46.15 -21.80 -36.65
C THR A 34 -44.70 -22.32 -36.69
N ALA A 35 -44.30 -22.96 -35.59
CA ALA A 35 -43.56 -24.22 -35.46
C ALA A 35 -42.64 -24.72 -36.60
N GLN A 36 -41.40 -25.08 -36.26
CA GLN A 36 -40.93 -26.48 -36.26
C GLN A 36 -39.51 -26.66 -35.67
N THR A 37 -39.45 -27.51 -34.64
CA THR A 37 -38.40 -28.48 -34.19
C THR A 37 -37.39 -29.00 -35.24
N PRO A 38 -36.37 -29.84 -34.89
CA PRO A 38 -35.56 -29.98 -33.67
C PRO A 38 -34.03 -30.29 -33.92
N ARG A 39 -33.26 -30.32 -32.81
CA ARG A 39 -32.12 -31.21 -32.47
C ARG A 39 -30.92 -31.45 -33.42
N ARG A 40 -29.76 -31.08 -32.85
CA ARG A 40 -28.53 -31.88 -32.55
C ARG A 40 -27.39 -32.00 -33.59
N LEU A 41 -26.23 -31.61 -33.04
CA LEU A 41 -24.89 -32.24 -33.04
C LEU A 41 -23.87 -31.88 -34.14
N ASN A 42 -22.78 -31.29 -33.64
CA ASN A 42 -21.36 -31.51 -33.93
C ASN A 42 -20.88 -31.48 -35.39
N SER A 43 -19.88 -30.65 -35.68
CA SER A 43 -18.48 -31.11 -35.79
C SER A 43 -17.53 -30.00 -36.29
N SER A 44 -16.38 -29.92 -35.63
CA SER A 44 -15.02 -29.61 -36.12
C SER A 44 -14.79 -28.71 -37.34
N HIS A 45 -13.93 -27.71 -37.16
CA HIS A 45 -12.78 -27.49 -38.05
C HIS A 45 -11.62 -26.79 -37.32
N GLU A 46 -10.43 -27.36 -37.51
CA GLU A 46 -9.09 -26.86 -37.14
C GLU A 46 -8.73 -25.55 -37.89
N SER A 47 -7.86 -24.73 -37.29
CA SER A 47 -6.73 -24.14 -38.03
C SER A 47 -5.62 -23.67 -37.08
N ASP A 48 -4.41 -24.14 -37.39
CA ASP A 48 -3.10 -23.82 -36.82
C ASP A 48 -2.63 -22.38 -37.06
N PHE A 49 -1.76 -21.87 -36.18
CA PHE A 49 -0.58 -21.03 -36.48
C PHE A 49 0.32 -20.90 -35.22
N PRO A 50 1.64 -20.61 -35.33
CA PRO A 50 2.69 -21.42 -34.71
C PRO A 50 3.49 -20.70 -33.62
N ARG A 51 4.34 -21.48 -32.94
CA ARG A 51 5.27 -21.06 -31.88
C ARG A 51 6.67 -20.69 -32.40
N THR A 52 7.32 -19.84 -31.59
CA THR A 52 8.77 -19.75 -31.24
C THR A 52 9.79 -19.09 -32.20
N PRO A 53 10.98 -18.61 -31.74
CA PRO A 53 11.54 -18.60 -30.36
C PRO A 53 12.22 -17.29 -29.88
N LEU A 54 12.34 -17.20 -28.54
CA LEU A 54 13.28 -16.37 -27.79
C LEU A 54 14.74 -16.84 -27.99
N ARG A 55 15.67 -15.90 -28.17
CA ARG A 55 17.12 -16.15 -28.16
C ARG A 55 17.79 -15.32 -27.06
N ARG A 56 18.57 -15.99 -26.22
CA ARG A 56 19.40 -15.44 -25.13
C ARG A 56 20.84 -15.91 -25.34
N VAL A 57 21.81 -14.99 -25.40
CA VAL A 57 23.28 -15.17 -25.18
C VAL A 57 23.81 -13.77 -24.82
N SER A 58 24.06 -13.43 -23.55
CA SER A 58 25.25 -13.64 -22.68
C SER A 58 26.43 -12.65 -22.88
N THR A 59 26.48 -11.68 -21.95
CA THR A 59 27.61 -11.23 -21.08
C THR A 59 29.07 -11.15 -21.55
N SER A 60 29.70 -9.98 -21.33
CA SER A 60 31.03 -9.74 -20.69
C SER A 60 31.29 -8.22 -20.73
N ALA A 61 32.03 -7.52 -19.88
CA ALA A 61 32.68 -7.69 -18.58
C ALA A 61 33.32 -6.32 -18.26
N LEU A 62 33.41 -5.90 -16.98
CA LEU A 62 34.52 -5.15 -16.37
C LEU A 62 34.17 -4.75 -14.93
N GLU A 63 34.44 -5.66 -14.00
CA GLU A 63 34.75 -5.35 -12.60
C GLU A 63 36.21 -5.71 -12.34
N SER A 64 36.91 -4.84 -11.62
CA SER A 64 38.20 -5.09 -10.97
C SER A 64 38.41 -4.00 -9.91
N ASN A 65 39.00 -4.18 -8.73
CA ASN A 65 39.22 -5.32 -7.83
C ASN A 65 40.02 -4.74 -6.62
N PHE A 66 39.53 -4.96 -5.39
CA PHE A 66 40.28 -5.16 -4.11
C PHE A 66 41.19 -4.03 -3.52
N PRO A 67 41.62 -4.08 -2.23
CA PRO A 67 41.55 -5.20 -1.25
C PRO A 67 41.06 -4.87 0.18
N ARG A 68 40.57 -5.93 0.85
CA ARG A 68 40.58 -6.10 2.32
C ARG A 68 41.91 -6.70 2.77
N THR A 69 42.35 -6.41 3.99
CA THR A 69 43.28 -7.24 4.79
C THR A 69 43.14 -6.93 6.29
N PRO A 70 43.64 -7.79 7.21
CA PRO A 70 42.87 -8.31 8.34
C PRO A 70 43.53 -8.04 9.72
N ARG A 71 42.87 -8.47 10.81
CA ARG A 71 43.41 -8.71 12.18
C ARG A 71 42.25 -9.22 13.06
N SER A 72 42.40 -10.02 14.10
CA SER A 72 43.39 -10.95 14.64
C SER A 72 42.74 -11.49 15.92
N GLU A 73 43.00 -12.75 16.24
CA GLU A 73 42.59 -13.48 17.44
C GLU A 73 42.92 -12.75 18.76
N PHE A 74 42.16 -13.04 19.82
CA PHE A 74 42.73 -13.20 21.16
C PHE A 74 41.93 -14.18 22.04
N ILE A 75 42.71 -15.07 22.66
CA ILE A 75 42.43 -16.15 23.58
C ILE A 75 42.06 -15.62 24.99
N ARG A 76 41.15 -16.30 25.72
CA ARG A 76 41.32 -16.69 27.15
C ARG A 76 40.08 -17.38 27.76
N THR A 77 40.25 -18.65 28.11
CA THR A 77 39.72 -19.29 29.34
C THR A 77 40.89 -19.31 30.38
N PRO A 78 40.85 -19.88 31.63
CA PRO A 78 39.86 -20.75 32.28
C PRO A 78 39.71 -20.58 33.84
N ARG A 79 39.04 -21.59 34.46
CA ARG A 79 39.12 -22.13 35.86
C ARG A 79 38.12 -21.58 36.91
N ARG A 80 37.66 -22.34 37.92
CA ARG A 80 37.45 -23.78 38.28
C ARG A 80 37.16 -23.77 39.80
N ARG A 81 36.27 -24.64 40.30
CA ARG A 81 36.28 -25.38 41.60
C ARG A 81 34.86 -25.88 41.88
N SER A 82 34.55 -27.02 42.51
CA SER A 82 35.11 -28.39 42.69
C SER A 82 34.39 -28.99 43.92
N GLY A 83 34.07 -30.29 43.88
CA GLY A 83 33.54 -31.13 44.98
C GLY A 83 32.65 -32.22 44.37
N GLU A 84 33.05 -33.47 44.06
CA GLU A 84 33.66 -34.56 44.88
C GLU A 84 32.80 -34.93 46.11
N VAL A 85 32.42 -36.18 46.45
CA VAL A 85 32.72 -37.57 46.02
C VAL A 85 31.56 -38.49 46.49
N ASP A 86 31.34 -39.64 45.85
CA ASP A 86 31.31 -41.01 46.43
C ASP A 86 30.29 -42.02 45.85
N PHE A 87 30.85 -43.18 45.47
CA PHE A 87 30.27 -44.46 45.01
C PHE A 87 30.25 -45.45 46.21
N PRO A 88 29.45 -46.53 46.28
CA PRO A 88 29.69 -47.73 45.44
C PRO A 88 28.52 -48.69 45.10
N GLN A 89 28.71 -49.36 43.94
CA GLN A 89 28.51 -50.78 43.58
C GLN A 89 27.48 -51.70 44.31
N THR A 90 26.48 -52.15 43.52
CA THR A 90 25.93 -53.52 43.26
C THR A 90 26.08 -54.66 44.28
N PRO A 91 25.07 -55.56 44.46
CA PRO A 91 24.92 -56.73 43.56
C PRO A 91 23.49 -57.31 43.32
N ARG A 92 23.22 -57.69 42.06
CA ARG A 92 22.85 -59.03 41.51
C ARG A 92 21.82 -59.99 42.21
N PRO A 93 21.28 -61.01 41.51
CA PRO A 93 19.85 -61.22 41.27
C PRO A 93 19.29 -62.51 41.91
N ARG A 94 17.97 -62.74 41.82
CA ARG A 94 17.20 -64.01 41.92
C ARG A 94 15.72 -63.59 41.72
N GLN A 95 14.79 -64.29 41.09
CA GLN A 95 14.61 -65.62 40.51
C GLN A 95 13.25 -65.53 39.78
N ASN A 96 13.11 -66.06 38.56
CA ASN A 96 11.79 -66.46 38.06
C ASN A 96 11.39 -67.75 38.79
N PRO A 97 10.12 -67.88 39.23
CA PRO A 97 9.18 -68.77 38.53
C PRO A 97 7.70 -68.34 38.72
N PRO A 98 6.68 -69.14 38.33
CA PRO A 98 6.44 -69.79 37.05
C PRO A 98 5.07 -69.39 36.45
N ARG A 99 4.88 -69.78 35.18
CA ARG A 99 3.62 -69.76 34.44
C ARG A 99 2.47 -70.40 35.23
N GLN A 100 1.34 -69.69 35.30
CA GLN A 100 0.01 -70.30 35.39
C GLN A 100 -0.76 -69.98 34.10
N GLN A 101 -1.25 -71.04 33.46
CA GLN A 101 -2.18 -70.97 32.34
C GLN A 101 -3.55 -70.48 32.82
N PRO A 102 -4.26 -69.63 32.07
CA PRO A 102 -5.70 -69.59 32.10
C PRO A 102 -6.25 -70.60 31.10
N GLN A 103 -7.03 -71.54 31.61
CA GLN A 103 -8.03 -72.27 30.85
C GLN A 103 -9.02 -71.26 30.25
N THR A 104 -9.25 -71.30 28.93
CA THR A 104 -10.46 -70.72 28.33
C THR A 104 -11.04 -71.71 27.34
N LYS A 105 -12.29 -72.10 27.60
CA LYS A 105 -13.19 -72.80 26.68
C LYS A 105 -13.16 -72.09 25.32
N SER A 106 -12.91 -72.86 24.26
CA SER A 106 -12.86 -72.39 22.88
C SER A 106 -14.24 -71.92 22.41
N ALA A 107 -14.48 -70.61 22.39
CA ALA A 107 -15.34 -70.03 21.36
C ALA A 107 -14.50 -69.94 20.08
N LEU A 108 -14.98 -70.54 18.98
CA LEU A 108 -14.34 -70.40 17.68
C LEU A 108 -14.21 -68.89 17.34
N PRO A 109 -13.04 -68.41 16.89
CA PRO A 109 -12.85 -67.02 16.50
C PRO A 109 -13.92 -66.57 15.51
N HIS A 110 -14.45 -65.36 15.67
CA HIS A 110 -15.59 -64.89 14.88
C HIS A 110 -15.34 -64.97 13.37
N ARG A 111 -14.09 -64.77 12.92
CA ARG A 111 -13.66 -64.97 11.53
C ARG A 111 -13.79 -66.41 11.03
N LEU A 112 -13.49 -67.41 11.86
CA LEU A 112 -13.65 -68.83 11.52
C LEU A 112 -15.14 -69.19 11.44
N VAL A 113 -15.96 -68.63 12.33
CA VAL A 113 -17.42 -68.83 12.29
C VAL A 113 -18.03 -68.19 11.03
N VAL A 114 -17.58 -66.99 10.66
CA VAL A 114 -18.03 -66.33 9.41
C VAL A 114 -17.61 -67.14 8.19
N LEU A 115 -16.37 -67.63 8.13
CA LEU A 115 -15.88 -68.42 7.00
C LEU A 115 -16.62 -69.78 6.88
N LEU A 116 -16.89 -70.45 8.00
CA LEU A 116 -17.69 -71.68 8.00
C LEU A 116 -19.16 -71.42 7.60
N ASN A 117 -19.77 -70.34 8.10
CA ASN A 117 -21.13 -69.96 7.73
C ASN A 117 -21.25 -69.54 6.26
N ASP A 118 -20.19 -68.98 5.67
CA ASP A 118 -20.19 -68.60 4.26
C ASP A 118 -20.10 -69.81 3.32
N HIS A 119 -19.39 -70.87 3.73
CA HIS A 119 -19.20 -72.07 2.92
C HIS A 119 -20.22 -73.20 3.17
N PHE A 120 -20.92 -73.21 4.30
CA PHE A 120 -21.93 -74.23 4.64
C PHE A 120 -23.31 -73.60 4.89
N LYS A 121 -24.02 -73.24 3.81
CA LYS A 121 -25.36 -72.60 3.88
C LYS A 121 -26.53 -73.58 3.79
N SER A 122 -26.35 -74.75 3.18
CA SER A 122 -27.38 -75.80 3.09
C SER A 122 -26.84 -77.18 3.53
N ARG A 123 -27.74 -78.13 3.86
CA ARG A 123 -27.35 -79.49 4.28
C ARG A 123 -26.65 -80.27 3.15
N ASP A 124 -26.89 -79.88 1.91
CA ASP A 124 -26.20 -80.40 0.74
C ASP A 124 -24.79 -79.82 0.59
N ASP A 125 -24.36 -78.77 1.29
CA ASP A 125 -22.98 -78.25 1.14
C ASP A 125 -21.93 -79.03 1.95
N LEU A 126 -22.35 -80.01 2.76
CA LEU A 126 -21.48 -80.86 3.56
C LEU A 126 -20.50 -81.71 2.72
N TRP A 127 -20.85 -82.08 1.48
CA TRP A 127 -19.92 -82.81 0.61
C TRP A 127 -18.76 -81.95 0.10
N LYS A 128 -18.85 -80.62 0.18
CA LYS A 128 -17.75 -79.69 -0.14
C LYS A 128 -16.78 -79.48 1.02
N ALA A 129 -17.08 -80.03 2.21
CA ALA A 129 -16.25 -79.88 3.40
C ALA A 129 -14.86 -80.47 3.24
N THR A 130 -14.74 -81.60 2.55
CA THR A 130 -13.48 -82.28 2.28
C THR A 130 -12.58 -81.48 1.34
N PHE A 131 -13.17 -80.73 0.40
CA PHE A 131 -12.45 -79.82 -0.49
C PHE A 131 -11.99 -78.54 0.23
N LEU A 132 -12.84 -77.95 1.08
CA LEU A 132 -12.44 -76.80 1.91
C LEU A 132 -11.32 -77.20 2.89
N GLN A 133 -11.42 -78.38 3.48
CA GLN A 133 -10.38 -78.91 4.37
C GLN A 133 -9.07 -79.15 3.62
N SER A 134 -9.10 -79.69 2.39
CA SER A 134 -7.88 -79.87 1.59
C SER A 134 -7.27 -78.54 1.15
N GLN A 135 -8.09 -77.53 0.83
CA GLN A 135 -7.62 -76.18 0.50
C GLN A 135 -6.97 -75.48 1.70
N ILE A 136 -7.63 -75.49 2.86
CA ILE A 136 -7.10 -74.89 4.09
C ILE A 136 -5.82 -75.62 4.52
N ASN A 137 -5.79 -76.95 4.43
CA ASN A 137 -4.57 -77.73 4.71
C ASN A 137 -3.46 -77.39 3.72
N GLY A 138 -3.77 -77.18 2.44
CA GLY A 138 -2.80 -76.76 1.42
C GLY A 138 -2.21 -75.37 1.72
N GLU A 139 -3.04 -74.41 2.10
CA GLU A 139 -2.61 -73.07 2.50
C GLU A 139 -1.79 -73.10 3.79
N CYS A 140 -2.20 -73.90 4.79
CA CYS A 140 -1.45 -74.08 6.02
C CYS A 140 -0.08 -74.72 5.77
N LEU A 141 -0.01 -75.76 4.93
CA LEU A 141 1.26 -76.40 4.55
C LEU A 141 2.17 -75.44 3.77
N ALA A 142 1.62 -74.60 2.90
CA ALA A 142 2.38 -73.56 2.20
C ALA A 142 2.93 -72.51 3.19
N LEU A 143 2.12 -72.11 4.16
CA LEU A 143 2.53 -71.16 5.20
C LEU A 143 3.60 -71.77 6.13
N GLU A 144 3.43 -73.03 6.54
CA GLU A 144 4.42 -73.76 7.33
C GLU A 144 5.74 -73.89 6.59
N LYS A 145 5.69 -74.18 5.27
CA LYS A 145 6.89 -74.19 4.42
C LYS A 145 7.56 -72.82 4.32
N ALA A 146 6.80 -71.74 4.18
CA ALA A 146 7.36 -70.39 4.17
C ALA A 146 8.00 -70.02 5.51
N ILE A 147 7.39 -70.45 6.62
CA ILE A 147 7.92 -70.22 7.98
C ILE A 147 9.19 -71.04 8.20
N THR A 148 9.27 -72.29 7.74
CA THR A 148 10.49 -73.10 7.86
C THR A 148 11.61 -72.54 6.99
N GLU A 149 11.33 -72.10 5.76
CA GLU A 149 12.30 -71.39 4.90
C GLU A 149 12.80 -70.09 5.54
N LEU A 150 11.91 -69.31 6.15
CA LEU A 150 12.29 -68.08 6.86
C LEU A 150 13.16 -68.41 8.08
N LYS A 151 12.79 -69.43 8.86
CA LYS A 151 13.56 -69.89 10.02
C LYS A 151 14.94 -70.39 9.62
N GLU A 152 15.04 -71.08 8.49
CA GLU A 152 16.32 -71.54 7.94
C GLU A 152 17.19 -70.37 7.49
N LYS A 153 16.63 -69.37 6.80
CA LYS A 153 17.35 -68.13 6.43
C LYS A 153 17.82 -67.34 7.65
N VAL A 154 16.99 -67.22 8.69
CA VAL A 154 17.36 -66.55 9.94
C VAL A 154 18.43 -67.33 10.69
N SER A 155 18.33 -68.66 10.72
CA SER A 155 19.34 -69.54 11.32
C SER A 155 20.68 -69.44 10.58
N GLN A 156 20.66 -69.46 9.24
CA GLN A 156 21.85 -69.25 8.41
C GLN A 156 22.46 -67.86 8.66
N GLY A 157 21.63 -66.80 8.73
CA GLY A 157 22.09 -65.46 9.09
C GLY A 157 22.71 -65.39 10.50
N CYS A 158 22.11 -66.07 11.48
CA CYS A 158 22.65 -66.15 12.84
C CYS A 158 23.94 -66.98 12.90
N MET A 159 24.06 -68.06 12.13
CA MET A 159 25.30 -68.85 12.06
C MET A 159 26.42 -68.09 11.34
N GLN A 160 26.10 -67.35 10.27
CA GLN A 160 27.05 -66.45 9.62
C GLN A 160 27.48 -65.28 10.52
N TRP A 161 26.56 -64.72 11.29
CA TRP A 161 26.88 -63.71 12.29
C TRP A 161 27.76 -64.27 13.40
N ARG A 162 27.43 -65.46 13.92
CA ARG A 162 28.19 -66.13 14.98
C ARG A 162 29.58 -66.55 14.50
N SER A 163 29.71 -67.06 13.26
CA SER A 163 31.02 -67.38 12.67
C SER A 163 31.86 -66.13 12.45
N ARG A 164 31.27 -65.04 11.94
CA ARG A 164 31.96 -63.75 11.75
C ARG A 164 32.30 -63.06 13.07
N SER A 165 31.47 -63.23 14.11
CA SER A 165 31.73 -62.71 15.46
C SER A 165 32.81 -63.50 16.18
N GLU A 166 32.87 -64.83 16.01
CA GLU A 166 33.97 -65.65 16.53
C GLU A 166 35.27 -65.42 15.75
N GLU A 167 35.18 -65.16 14.44
CA GLU A 167 36.31 -64.76 13.61
C GLU A 167 36.81 -63.36 14.00
N PHE A 168 35.91 -62.41 14.29
CA PHE A 168 36.25 -61.09 14.83
C PHE A 168 36.84 -61.17 16.24
N GLY A 169 36.34 -62.08 17.09
CA GLY A 169 36.92 -62.36 18.41
C GLY A 169 38.34 -62.95 18.33
N ARG A 170 38.57 -63.88 17.40
CA ARG A 170 39.90 -64.45 17.11
C ARG A 170 40.86 -63.43 16.48
N VAL A 171 40.35 -62.48 15.70
CA VAL A 171 41.12 -61.38 15.13
C VAL A 171 41.43 -60.31 16.19
N ALA A 172 40.52 -59.99 17.10
CA ALA A 172 40.74 -59.02 18.17
C ALA A 172 41.77 -59.49 19.22
N ASP A 173 41.85 -60.79 19.53
CA ASP A 173 42.89 -61.36 20.40
C ASP A 173 44.27 -61.48 19.71
N GLY A 174 44.33 -61.36 18.37
CA GLY A 174 45.57 -61.39 17.58
C GLY A 174 46.17 -60.01 17.26
N PHE A 175 45.44 -58.92 17.49
CA PHE A 175 45.84 -57.55 17.14
C PHE A 175 46.72 -56.84 18.20
N GLY A 176 47.35 -57.62 19.09
CA GLY A 176 48.37 -57.15 20.04
C GLY A 176 49.82 -57.15 19.51
N SER A 177 50.09 -57.57 18.28
CA SER A 177 51.47 -57.60 17.76
C SER A 177 51.57 -57.42 16.23
N MET A 178 52.15 -56.28 15.86
CA MET A 178 52.79 -55.92 14.57
C MET A 178 51.93 -55.79 13.29
N LEU A 179 51.88 -54.55 12.77
CA LEU A 179 51.67 -54.19 11.34
C LEU A 179 52.73 -54.87 10.43
N PRO A 180 52.53 -55.07 9.11
CA PRO A 180 51.87 -54.13 8.18
C PRO A 180 51.03 -54.72 6.99
N GLU A 181 50.28 -53.80 6.36
CA GLU A 181 49.82 -53.74 4.95
C GLU A 181 49.18 -54.97 4.26
N SER A 182 47.86 -54.91 4.04
CA SER A 182 47.25 -54.72 2.69
C SER A 182 45.73 -54.99 2.70
N GLN A 183 45.02 -54.29 1.79
CA GLN A 183 43.62 -54.46 1.38
C GLN A 183 42.52 -53.92 2.31
N GLY A 184 42.53 -52.60 2.50
CA GLY A 184 41.34 -51.83 2.86
C GLY A 184 40.36 -51.74 1.69
N GLY A 185 39.21 -52.41 1.81
CA GLY A 185 38.11 -52.27 0.85
C GLY A 185 36.75 -52.65 1.42
N ASN A 186 36.69 -53.62 2.34
CA ASN A 186 35.41 -54.12 2.87
C ASN A 186 35.04 -53.54 4.24
N VAL A 187 36.02 -53.27 5.11
CA VAL A 187 35.78 -52.65 6.43
C VAL A 187 35.38 -51.18 6.27
N GLU A 188 35.97 -50.47 5.31
CA GLU A 188 35.63 -49.07 5.05
C GLU A 188 34.21 -48.91 4.48
N LYS A 189 33.72 -49.87 3.68
CA LYS A 189 32.31 -49.93 3.23
C LYS A 189 31.33 -50.23 4.36
N MET A 190 31.64 -51.18 5.24
CA MET A 190 30.76 -51.54 6.36
C MET A 190 30.61 -50.38 7.37
N VAL A 191 31.71 -49.66 7.65
CA VAL A 191 31.72 -48.50 8.55
C VAL A 191 31.17 -47.24 7.88
N ARG A 192 31.44 -46.98 6.59
CA ARG A 192 30.94 -45.78 5.87
C ARG A 192 29.52 -45.91 5.31
N ILE A 193 29.02 -47.11 5.03
CA ILE A 193 27.75 -47.31 4.32
C ILE A 193 26.73 -48.06 5.19
N GLU A 194 27.09 -49.19 5.77
CA GLU A 194 26.13 -50.02 6.52
C GLU A 194 25.80 -49.44 7.91
N LEU A 195 26.78 -48.89 8.63
CA LEU A 195 26.54 -48.25 9.93
C LEU A 195 25.66 -46.99 9.82
N PRO A 196 25.88 -46.07 8.84
CA PRO A 196 24.98 -44.94 8.63
C PRO A 196 23.60 -45.36 8.11
N ASN A 197 23.50 -46.45 7.33
CA ASN A 197 22.21 -46.98 6.89
C ASN A 197 21.43 -47.59 8.06
N LEU A 198 22.10 -48.31 8.96
CA LEU A 198 21.47 -48.80 10.19
C LEU A 198 21.07 -47.65 11.12
N ALA A 199 21.91 -46.63 11.26
CA ALA A 199 21.57 -45.42 12.02
C ALA A 199 20.37 -44.67 11.40
N LYS A 200 20.27 -44.62 10.07
CA LYS A 200 19.10 -44.08 9.36
C LYS A 200 17.84 -44.91 9.64
N GLU A 201 17.93 -46.24 9.62
CA GLU A 201 16.77 -47.09 9.94
C GLU A 201 16.36 -47.01 11.42
N VAL A 202 17.32 -46.94 12.35
CA VAL A 202 17.03 -46.71 13.77
C VAL A 202 16.39 -45.33 13.96
N CYS A 203 16.89 -44.29 13.28
CA CYS A 203 16.29 -42.96 13.30
C CYS A 203 14.88 -42.95 12.71
N ARG A 204 14.63 -43.73 11.63
CA ARG A 204 13.30 -43.89 11.03
C ARG A 204 12.33 -44.59 11.99
N ILE A 205 12.77 -45.67 12.64
CA ILE A 205 11.98 -46.39 13.65
C ILE A 205 11.67 -45.48 14.84
N GLN A 206 12.65 -44.74 15.34
CA GLN A 206 12.44 -43.76 16.42
C GLN A 206 11.45 -42.65 16.02
N THR A 207 11.50 -42.19 14.77
CA THR A 207 10.55 -41.20 14.24
C THR A 207 9.14 -41.78 14.16
N ILE A 208 8.98 -43.03 13.74
CA ILE A 208 7.68 -43.73 13.69
C ILE A 208 7.14 -43.97 15.10
N GLN A 209 7.99 -44.37 16.05
CA GLN A 209 7.59 -44.58 17.44
C GLN A 209 7.10 -43.28 18.06
N LEU A 210 7.84 -42.18 17.87
CA LEU A 210 7.46 -40.86 18.36
C LEU A 210 6.16 -40.36 17.70
N TYR A 211 5.99 -40.60 16.40
CA TYR A 211 4.74 -40.27 15.69
C TYR A 211 3.54 -41.05 16.26
N ALA A 212 3.69 -42.35 16.50
CA ALA A 212 2.63 -43.19 17.07
C ALA A 212 2.29 -42.78 18.51
N GLU A 213 3.29 -42.46 19.33
CA GLU A 213 3.11 -41.99 20.71
C GLU A 213 2.36 -40.65 20.76
N LYS A 214 2.80 -39.67 19.96
CA LYS A 214 2.14 -38.36 19.88
C LYS A 214 0.73 -38.46 19.28
N ALA A 215 0.53 -39.30 18.27
CA ALA A 215 -0.80 -39.54 17.69
C ALA A 215 -1.76 -40.20 18.70
N LEU A 216 -1.30 -41.18 19.48
CA LEU A 216 -2.11 -41.79 20.55
C LEU A 216 -2.47 -40.79 21.65
N LYS A 217 -1.53 -39.93 22.04
CA LYS A 217 -1.78 -38.86 23.03
C LYS A 217 -2.87 -37.91 22.52
N LEU A 218 -2.78 -37.47 21.26
CA LEU A 218 -3.78 -36.58 20.64
C LEU A 218 -5.13 -37.27 20.46
N GLU A 219 -5.15 -38.55 20.13
CA GLU A 219 -6.39 -39.35 20.01
C GLU A 219 -7.18 -39.35 21.33
N VAL A 220 -6.48 -39.57 22.46
CA VAL A 220 -7.10 -39.54 23.78
C VAL A 220 -7.64 -38.15 24.12
N MET A 221 -6.86 -37.10 23.85
CA MET A 221 -7.27 -35.72 24.15
C MET A 221 -8.45 -35.27 23.31
N VAL A 222 -8.45 -35.55 22.00
CA VAL A 222 -9.56 -35.23 21.10
C VAL A 222 -10.79 -36.06 21.43
N GLY A 223 -10.62 -37.34 21.78
CA GLY A 223 -11.73 -38.19 22.25
C GLY A 223 -12.40 -37.62 23.50
N ASN A 224 -11.61 -37.19 24.51
CA ASN A 224 -12.13 -36.54 25.71
C ASN A 224 -12.88 -35.23 25.39
N LEU A 225 -12.42 -34.46 24.40
CA LEU A 225 -13.09 -33.25 23.94
C LEU A 225 -14.43 -33.55 23.26
N GLU A 226 -14.48 -34.54 22.35
CA GLU A 226 -15.70 -34.98 21.66
C GLU A 226 -16.74 -35.54 22.64
N ASP A 227 -16.29 -36.29 23.65
CA ASP A 227 -17.14 -36.79 24.73
C ASP A 227 -17.70 -35.65 25.59
N SER A 228 -16.87 -34.66 25.93
CA SER A 228 -17.30 -33.48 26.69
C SER A 228 -18.35 -32.66 25.91
N ALA A 229 -18.12 -32.42 24.62
CA ALA A 229 -19.06 -31.74 23.74
C ALA A 229 -20.39 -32.51 23.61
N SER A 230 -20.33 -33.83 23.39
CA SER A 230 -21.51 -34.70 23.30
C SER A 230 -22.32 -34.73 24.60
N THR A 231 -21.63 -34.65 25.75
CA THR A 231 -22.27 -34.66 27.07
C THR A 231 -23.01 -33.34 27.32
N ILE A 232 -22.43 -32.20 26.94
CA ILE A 232 -23.07 -30.89 27.03
C ILE A 232 -24.36 -30.84 26.19
N VAL A 233 -24.34 -31.39 24.96
CA VAL A 233 -25.52 -31.49 24.09
C VAL A 233 -26.61 -32.39 24.68
N ARG A 234 -26.24 -33.59 25.16
CA ARG A 234 -27.20 -34.55 25.73
C ARG A 234 -27.96 -33.98 26.93
N GLN A 235 -27.30 -33.19 27.76
CA GLN A 235 -27.90 -32.51 28.92
C GLN A 235 -28.87 -31.38 28.52
N THR A 236 -28.75 -30.82 27.31
CA THR A 236 -29.68 -29.81 26.80
C THR A 236 -30.93 -30.46 26.17
N SER A 237 -30.78 -31.62 25.50
CA SER A 237 -31.93 -32.35 24.92
C SER A 237 -32.82 -33.05 25.95
N THR A 238 -32.27 -33.56 27.06
CA THR A 238 -33.08 -34.20 28.12
C THR A 238 -34.03 -33.23 28.82
N ASN A 239 -33.74 -31.93 28.77
CA ASN A 239 -34.55 -30.88 29.39
C ASN A 239 -35.69 -30.35 28.49
N LYS A 240 -35.69 -30.66 27.19
CA LYS A 240 -36.80 -30.31 26.28
C LYS A 240 -37.97 -31.29 26.32
N SER A 241 -37.79 -32.47 26.93
CA SER A 241 -38.76 -33.57 26.88
C SER A 241 -39.73 -33.66 28.07
N PHE A 242 -39.71 -32.70 29.00
CA PHE A 242 -40.70 -32.60 30.09
C PHE A 242 -41.48 -31.28 29.97
N LEU A 243 -42.81 -31.42 29.85
CA LEU A 243 -43.86 -30.45 29.54
C LEU A 243 -43.66 -28.98 29.98
N GLY A 244 -44.13 -28.08 29.10
CA GLY A 244 -44.03 -26.62 29.22
C GLY A 244 -44.73 -26.04 30.43
N PHE A 245 -43.92 -25.49 31.34
CA PHE A 245 -44.24 -24.32 32.15
C PHE A 245 -42.92 -23.54 32.32
N GLN A 246 -43.02 -22.21 32.42
CA GLN A 246 -41.89 -21.30 32.68
C GLN A 246 -41.06 -21.80 33.88
N HIS A 247 -39.97 -22.52 33.63
CA HIS A 247 -39.07 -22.98 34.68
C HIS A 247 -37.78 -22.18 34.60
N VAL A 248 -37.52 -21.45 35.68
CA VAL A 248 -36.24 -20.80 35.97
C VAL A 248 -35.14 -21.87 35.88
N PRO A 249 -34.03 -21.63 35.15
CA PRO A 249 -32.94 -22.60 35.05
C PRO A 249 -32.43 -22.94 36.45
N ASN A 250 -32.37 -24.24 36.77
CA ASN A 250 -31.92 -24.70 38.07
C ASN A 250 -30.44 -24.35 38.25
N PHE A 251 -30.09 -23.61 39.30
CA PHE A 251 -28.76 -23.03 39.54
C PHE A 251 -27.62 -24.07 39.45
N ASN A 252 -27.88 -25.29 39.92
CA ASN A 252 -26.92 -26.39 39.90
C ASN A 252 -26.67 -26.97 38.49
N ASP A 253 -27.65 -26.90 37.60
CA ASP A 253 -27.51 -27.43 36.24
C ASP A 253 -26.72 -26.47 35.34
N SER A 254 -26.93 -25.16 35.48
CA SER A 254 -26.12 -24.15 34.78
C SER A 254 -24.65 -24.20 35.21
N ARG A 255 -24.38 -24.37 36.52
CA ARG A 255 -23.01 -24.52 37.05
C ARG A 255 -22.30 -25.77 36.51
N ARG A 256 -22.97 -26.93 36.49
CA ARG A 256 -22.38 -28.18 35.96
C ARG A 256 -22.09 -28.12 34.46
N LYS A 257 -22.94 -27.45 33.67
CA LYS A 257 -22.67 -27.21 32.25
C LYS A 257 -21.46 -26.29 32.05
N GLN A 258 -21.35 -25.25 32.87
CA GLN A 258 -20.23 -24.31 32.89
C GLN A 258 -18.90 -24.99 33.23
N GLU A 259 -18.89 -25.86 34.23
CA GLU A 259 -17.71 -26.65 34.63
C GLU A 259 -17.22 -27.56 33.49
N LYS A 260 -18.13 -28.29 32.84
CA LYS A 260 -17.79 -29.14 31.69
C LYS A 260 -17.29 -28.35 30.48
N LEU A 261 -17.82 -27.14 30.27
CA LEU A 261 -17.33 -26.25 29.21
C LEU A 261 -15.89 -25.79 29.51
N LEU A 262 -15.58 -25.46 30.76
CA LEU A 262 -14.22 -25.10 31.18
C LEU A 262 -13.24 -26.27 31.03
N ASP A 263 -13.66 -27.49 31.40
CA ASP A 263 -12.87 -28.70 31.18
C ASP A 263 -12.57 -28.93 29.69
N ALA A 264 -13.59 -28.78 28.83
CA ALA A 264 -13.41 -28.86 27.38
C ALA A 264 -12.44 -27.79 26.85
N ILE A 265 -12.53 -26.55 27.32
CA ILE A 265 -11.62 -25.46 26.94
C ILE A 265 -10.18 -25.76 27.39
N ASN A 266 -9.98 -26.31 28.58
CA ASN A 266 -8.65 -26.70 29.07
C ASN A 266 -8.04 -27.80 28.20
N VAL A 267 -8.81 -28.85 27.88
CA VAL A 267 -8.37 -29.92 26.96
C VAL A 267 -7.99 -29.34 25.61
N MET A 268 -8.79 -28.42 25.06
CA MET A 268 -8.43 -27.75 23.79
C MET A 268 -7.13 -26.96 23.88
N LYS A 269 -6.90 -26.27 25.00
CA LYS A 269 -5.68 -25.49 25.23
C LYS A 269 -4.44 -26.40 25.28
N GLU A 270 -4.57 -27.56 25.90
CA GLU A 270 -3.52 -28.58 25.90
C GLU A 270 -3.29 -29.17 24.48
N ILE A 271 -4.36 -29.41 23.71
CA ILE A 271 -4.25 -29.85 22.30
C ILE A 271 -3.47 -28.81 21.49
N GLU A 272 -3.82 -27.52 21.57
CA GLU A 272 -3.13 -26.47 20.81
C GLU A 272 -1.66 -26.31 21.22
N GLN A 273 -1.31 -26.44 22.51
CA GLN A 273 0.09 -26.45 22.96
C GLN A 273 0.89 -27.59 22.33
N GLU A 274 0.31 -28.79 22.29
CA GLU A 274 0.93 -29.97 21.66
C GLU A 274 1.06 -29.80 20.13
N LEU A 275 0.05 -29.22 19.47
CA LEU A 275 0.09 -28.93 18.03
C LEU A 275 1.18 -27.90 17.68
N ILE A 276 1.38 -26.86 18.51
CA ILE A 276 2.43 -25.85 18.33
C ILE A 276 3.83 -26.49 18.48
N GLU A 277 4.03 -27.34 19.50
CA GLU A 277 5.29 -28.09 19.68
C GLU A 277 5.59 -28.97 18.45
N MET A 278 4.59 -29.65 17.90
CA MET A 278 4.77 -30.48 16.70
C MET A 278 5.05 -29.67 15.44
N CYS A 279 4.35 -28.55 15.23
CA CYS A 279 4.58 -27.68 14.08
C CYS A 279 5.98 -27.07 14.07
N THR A 280 6.58 -26.81 15.25
CA THR A 280 7.94 -26.25 15.37
C THR A 280 9.02 -27.33 15.28
N THR A 281 8.79 -28.52 15.83
CA THR A 281 9.81 -29.59 15.86
C THR A 281 9.81 -30.47 14.61
N ARG A 282 8.65 -30.70 13.96
CA ARG A 282 8.48 -31.64 12.84
C ARG A 282 7.43 -31.14 11.83
N PRO A 283 7.79 -30.24 10.88
CA PRO A 283 6.83 -29.71 9.90
C PRO A 283 6.25 -30.76 8.94
N GLU A 284 6.91 -31.91 8.79
CA GLU A 284 6.48 -33.02 7.92
C GLU A 284 5.19 -33.71 8.39
N TRP A 285 4.79 -33.56 9.66
CA TRP A 285 3.59 -34.20 10.25
C TRP A 285 2.28 -33.46 9.96
N SER A 286 2.21 -32.76 8.83
CA SER A 286 1.09 -31.89 8.47
C SER A 286 -0.27 -32.60 8.37
N ASN A 287 -0.28 -33.88 7.97
CA ASN A 287 -1.51 -34.67 7.85
C ASN A 287 -2.11 -35.04 9.21
N LEU A 288 -1.27 -35.30 10.23
CA LEU A 288 -1.73 -35.53 11.59
C LEU A 288 -2.38 -34.26 12.16
N VAL A 289 -1.72 -33.12 11.98
CA VAL A 289 -2.24 -31.80 12.39
C VAL A 289 -3.59 -31.52 11.71
N LYS A 290 -3.72 -31.77 10.40
CA LYS A 290 -4.99 -31.61 9.67
C LYS A 290 -6.11 -32.51 10.20
N ALA A 291 -5.79 -33.77 10.56
CA ALA A 291 -6.76 -34.72 11.07
C ALA A 291 -7.24 -34.37 12.50
N VAL A 292 -6.33 -33.89 13.35
CA VAL A 292 -6.70 -33.35 14.67
C VAL A 292 -7.53 -32.07 14.50
N ASP A 293 -7.12 -31.19 13.59
CA ASP A 293 -7.83 -29.94 13.32
C ASP A 293 -9.27 -30.19 12.88
N SER A 294 -9.53 -31.10 11.93
CA SER A 294 -10.92 -31.38 11.49
C SER A 294 -11.81 -31.90 12.63
N ARG A 295 -11.27 -32.69 13.56
CA ARG A 295 -12.03 -33.20 14.71
C ARG A 295 -12.30 -32.15 15.77
N VAL A 296 -11.29 -31.33 16.09
CA VAL A 296 -11.47 -30.18 17.01
C VAL A 296 -12.49 -29.19 16.43
N GLU A 297 -12.48 -28.98 15.10
CA GLU A 297 -13.46 -28.13 14.42
C GLU A 297 -14.89 -28.67 14.55
N ASN A 298 -15.07 -29.98 14.39
CA ASN A 298 -16.36 -30.63 14.63
C ASN A 298 -16.84 -30.42 16.07
N ALA A 299 -15.97 -30.56 17.07
CA ALA A 299 -16.32 -30.29 18.47
C ALA A 299 -16.66 -28.80 18.70
N LEU A 300 -15.91 -27.87 18.11
CA LEU A 300 -16.16 -26.43 18.18
C LEU A 300 -17.49 -26.03 17.53
N SER A 301 -17.85 -26.64 16.40
CA SER A 301 -19.12 -26.41 15.72
C SER A 301 -20.34 -26.72 16.59
N ILE A 302 -20.15 -27.53 17.63
CA ILE A 302 -21.17 -27.88 18.63
C ILE A 302 -21.06 -26.98 19.87
N LEU A 303 -19.85 -26.84 20.44
CA LEU A 303 -19.60 -26.10 21.67
C LEU A 303 -19.89 -24.60 21.54
N ARG A 304 -19.54 -23.99 20.41
CA ARG A 304 -19.69 -22.54 20.20
C ARG A 304 -21.16 -22.10 20.14
N PRO A 305 -22.03 -22.66 19.27
CA PRO A 305 -23.43 -22.26 19.24
C PRO A 305 -24.16 -22.53 20.57
N GLN A 306 -23.83 -23.64 21.24
CA GLN A 306 -24.44 -24.01 22.50
C GLN A 306 -24.05 -23.06 23.64
N SER A 307 -22.77 -22.71 23.76
CA SER A 307 -22.29 -21.76 24.79
C SER A 307 -22.86 -20.35 24.60
N LEU A 308 -22.98 -19.87 23.36
CA LEU A 308 -23.63 -18.59 23.05
C LEU A 308 -25.13 -18.61 23.38
N SER A 309 -25.83 -19.71 23.05
CA SER A 309 -27.25 -19.90 23.39
C SER A 309 -27.49 -19.91 24.91
N ASP A 310 -26.65 -20.63 25.65
CA ASP A 310 -26.74 -20.69 27.12
C ASP A 310 -26.45 -19.31 27.75
N TYR A 311 -25.49 -18.56 27.20
CA TYR A 311 -25.21 -17.19 27.63
C TYR A 311 -26.38 -16.24 27.35
N ARG A 312 -27.00 -16.31 26.16
CA ARG A 312 -28.22 -15.53 25.84
C ARG A 312 -29.37 -15.84 26.80
N ALA A 313 -29.58 -17.11 27.13
CA ALA A 313 -30.61 -17.51 28.09
C ALA A 313 -30.33 -16.95 29.50
N LEU A 314 -29.06 -16.92 29.91
CA LEU A 314 -28.64 -16.28 31.16
C LEU A 314 -28.92 -14.77 31.13
N LEU A 315 -28.54 -14.06 30.06
CA LEU A 315 -28.82 -12.64 29.89
C LEU A 315 -30.33 -12.33 29.97
N ALA A 316 -31.16 -13.13 29.31
CA ALA A 316 -32.61 -12.99 29.39
C ALA A 316 -33.14 -13.16 30.83
N SER A 317 -32.57 -14.10 31.61
CA SER A 317 -32.93 -14.29 33.02
C SER A 317 -32.53 -13.12 33.93
N LEU A 318 -31.57 -12.31 33.50
CA LEU A 318 -31.12 -11.08 34.19
C LEU A 318 -31.96 -9.85 33.81
N GLY A 319 -32.95 -10.01 32.92
CA GLY A 319 -33.75 -8.90 32.41
C GLY A 319 -33.08 -8.12 31.28
N TRP A 320 -32.06 -8.70 30.64
CA TRP A 320 -31.42 -8.11 29.47
C TRP A 320 -32.15 -8.49 28.17
N PRO A 321 -32.33 -7.58 27.20
CA PRO A 321 -31.94 -6.17 27.26
C PRO A 321 -32.98 -5.31 28.03
N PRO A 322 -32.57 -4.20 28.65
CA PRO A 322 -33.46 -3.23 29.29
C PRO A 322 -34.30 -2.42 28.26
N PRO A 323 -35.50 -1.94 28.64
CA PRO A 323 -36.39 -1.20 27.72
C PRO A 323 -35.72 0.08 27.22
N LEU A 324 -35.84 0.35 25.91
CA LEU A 324 -35.34 1.59 25.30
C LEU A 324 -36.31 2.72 25.61
N VAL A 325 -35.93 3.68 26.45
CA VAL A 325 -36.74 4.89 26.68
C VAL A 325 -36.48 5.87 25.54
N THR A 326 -37.40 5.87 24.58
CA THR A 326 -37.54 6.96 23.62
C THR A 326 -38.42 8.05 24.25
N SER A 327 -38.02 9.30 24.08
CA SER A 327 -38.50 10.50 24.78
C SER A 327 -39.98 10.89 24.52
N GLN A 328 -40.84 9.96 24.11
CA GLN A 328 -42.23 10.22 23.77
C GLN A 328 -43.15 9.40 24.67
N THR A 329 -43.27 9.81 25.93
CA THR A 329 -44.51 9.67 26.70
C THR A 329 -44.41 10.59 27.91
N GLU A 330 -45.01 11.77 27.76
CA GLU A 330 -45.29 12.68 28.86
C GLU A 330 -46.21 11.98 29.86
N THR A 331 -45.67 11.51 30.98
CA THR A 331 -46.15 11.83 32.33
C THR A 331 -45.32 11.07 33.37
N ILE A 332 -45.10 11.77 34.50
CA ILE A 332 -44.53 11.31 35.78
C ILE A 332 -43.03 11.61 35.96
N ASN A 333 -42.82 12.79 36.54
CA ASN A 333 -41.80 13.19 37.51
C ASN A 333 -40.76 12.13 37.95
N GLN A 334 -39.51 12.58 37.98
CA GLN A 334 -38.27 11.97 38.51
C GLN A 334 -37.37 11.33 37.46
N THR A 335 -36.13 11.84 37.43
CA THR A 335 -34.87 11.23 36.99
C THR A 335 -34.77 9.75 37.33
N GLN A 336 -35.46 8.88 36.59
CA GLN A 336 -35.23 7.44 36.63
C GLN A 336 -34.40 7.07 35.40
N LEU A 337 -33.08 7.16 35.59
CA LEU A 337 -32.09 6.43 34.81
C LEU A 337 -32.61 4.99 34.70
N VAL A 338 -32.85 4.46 33.49
CA VAL A 338 -33.20 3.04 33.33
C VAL A 338 -32.05 2.27 33.96
N PRO A 339 -32.27 1.54 35.07
CA PRO A 339 -31.16 1.00 35.81
C PRO A 339 -30.50 -0.10 34.98
N ASN A 340 -29.19 0.02 34.78
CA ASN A 340 -28.42 -0.97 34.05
C ASN A 340 -28.53 -2.33 34.77
N PRO A 341 -29.13 -3.37 34.16
CA PRO A 341 -29.31 -4.68 34.80
C PRO A 341 -27.99 -5.33 35.20
N LEU A 342 -26.87 -4.94 34.56
CA LEU A 342 -25.54 -5.43 34.91
C LEU A 342 -25.05 -4.89 36.26
N LEU A 343 -25.48 -3.70 36.67
CA LEU A 343 -25.14 -3.09 37.96
C LEU A 343 -26.02 -3.61 39.11
N LEU A 344 -27.24 -4.04 38.80
CA LEU A 344 -28.23 -4.50 39.78
C LEU A 344 -28.21 -6.02 40.06
N MET A 345 -27.15 -6.73 39.65
CA MET A 345 -27.11 -8.19 39.81
C MET A 345 -26.99 -8.63 41.28
N ASP A 346 -27.81 -9.62 41.67
CA ASP A 346 -27.62 -10.36 42.92
C ASP A 346 -26.24 -11.05 42.96
N SER A 347 -25.63 -11.18 44.14
CA SER A 347 -24.27 -11.73 44.29
C SER A 347 -24.07 -13.12 43.65
N THR A 348 -25.07 -14.00 43.73
CA THR A 348 -25.04 -15.35 43.15
C THR A 348 -25.18 -15.35 41.63
N LYS A 349 -26.02 -14.47 41.08
CA LYS A 349 -26.20 -14.30 39.63
C LYS A 349 -24.98 -13.62 38.99
N ARG A 350 -24.36 -12.67 39.69
CA ARG A 350 -23.10 -12.02 39.29
C ARG A 350 -21.96 -13.03 39.15
N GLU A 351 -21.88 -14.00 40.05
CA GLU A 351 -20.85 -15.05 39.97
C GLU A 351 -21.06 -15.95 38.75
N ILE A 352 -22.28 -16.44 38.51
CA ILE A 352 -22.60 -17.22 37.30
C ILE A 352 -22.29 -16.42 36.04
N TYR A 353 -22.76 -15.17 35.97
CA TYR A 353 -22.48 -14.29 34.84
C TYR A 353 -20.98 -14.12 34.59
N SER A 354 -20.20 -13.86 35.64
CA SER A 354 -18.74 -13.73 35.54
C SER A 354 -18.08 -15.00 35.00
N GLN A 355 -18.53 -16.18 35.46
CA GLN A 355 -18.00 -17.46 35.00
C GLN A 355 -18.36 -17.73 33.53
N SER A 356 -19.60 -17.40 33.13
CA SER A 356 -20.04 -17.51 31.74
C SER A 356 -19.30 -16.56 30.80
N PHE A 357 -19.09 -15.31 31.21
CA PHE A 357 -18.29 -14.33 30.47
C PHE A 357 -16.84 -14.81 30.29
N LEU A 358 -16.19 -15.25 31.36
CA LEU A 358 -14.81 -15.74 31.32
C LEU A 358 -14.66 -17.00 30.47
N ALA A 359 -15.63 -17.91 30.51
CA ALA A 359 -15.61 -19.12 29.68
C ALA A 359 -15.72 -18.78 28.18
N LEU A 360 -16.58 -17.82 27.81
CA LEU A 360 -16.66 -17.36 26.42
C LEU A 360 -15.38 -16.67 25.96
N CYS A 361 -14.78 -15.82 26.80
CA CYS A 361 -13.48 -15.20 26.52
C CYS A 361 -12.38 -16.25 26.35
N ALA A 362 -12.36 -17.28 27.20
CA ALA A 362 -11.38 -18.36 27.13
C ALA A 362 -11.57 -19.22 25.87
N LEU A 363 -12.82 -19.53 25.50
CA LEU A 363 -13.14 -20.25 24.27
C LEU A 363 -12.71 -19.46 23.02
N GLN A 364 -13.02 -18.16 22.99
CA GLN A 364 -12.60 -17.27 21.92
C GLN A 364 -11.07 -17.20 21.82
N HIS A 365 -10.37 -17.05 22.95
CA HIS A 365 -8.91 -17.01 22.97
C HIS A 365 -8.26 -18.29 22.42
N VAL A 366 -8.82 -19.46 22.69
CA VAL A 366 -8.32 -20.73 22.11
C VAL A 366 -8.59 -20.79 20.61
N GLN A 367 -9.76 -20.36 20.14
CA GLN A 367 -10.04 -20.27 18.70
C GLN A 367 -9.08 -19.30 17.99
N SER A 368 -8.85 -18.13 18.58
CA SER A 368 -7.88 -17.13 18.15
C SER A 368 -6.45 -17.69 17.97
N GLN A 369 -5.96 -18.46 18.95
CA GLN A 369 -4.62 -19.09 18.87
C GLN A 369 -4.52 -20.10 17.72
N ARG A 370 -5.59 -20.87 17.54
CA ARG A 370 -5.71 -21.87 16.48
C ARG A 370 -5.70 -21.23 15.10
N ASP A 371 -6.46 -20.16 14.89
CA ASP A 371 -6.52 -19.43 13.62
C ASP A 371 -5.13 -18.86 13.25
N VAL A 372 -4.40 -18.31 14.24
CA VAL A 372 -3.01 -17.84 14.05
C VAL A 372 -2.10 -18.98 13.62
N ARG A 373 -2.16 -20.14 14.30
CA ARG A 373 -1.37 -21.33 13.92
C ARG A 373 -1.71 -21.83 12.51
N GLN A 374 -2.99 -21.81 12.12
CA GLN A 374 -3.41 -22.22 10.79
C GLN A 374 -2.90 -21.27 9.71
N SER A 375 -2.93 -19.95 9.97
CA SER A 375 -2.44 -18.92 9.05
C SER A 375 -0.91 -18.90 8.87
N MET A 376 -0.13 -19.42 9.83
CA MET A 376 1.35 -19.49 9.72
C MET A 376 1.85 -20.31 8.51
N LYS A 377 0.99 -21.10 7.85
CA LYS A 377 1.34 -21.89 6.64
C LYS A 377 1.13 -21.13 5.34
N GLU A 378 0.39 -20.03 5.34
CA GLU A 378 0.20 -19.17 4.18
C GLU A 378 1.08 -17.94 4.36
N GLU A 379 2.00 -17.71 3.45
CA GLU A 379 3.02 -16.65 3.48
C GLU A 379 2.41 -15.24 3.25
N LYS A 380 1.27 -14.95 3.87
CA LYS A 380 0.58 -13.65 3.85
C LYS A 380 0.55 -13.07 5.26
N LEU A 381 1.34 -12.00 5.40
CA LEU A 381 1.26 -10.89 6.35
C LEU A 381 0.73 -11.22 7.77
N GLN A 382 1.62 -11.07 8.76
CA GLN A 382 1.31 -11.12 10.19
C GLN A 382 0.05 -10.29 10.53
N LYS A 383 -1.13 -10.92 10.55
CA LYS A 383 -2.30 -10.39 11.26
C LYS A 383 -2.05 -10.55 12.75
N SER A 384 -1.41 -9.54 13.32
CA SER A 384 -1.25 -9.40 14.76
C SER A 384 -2.59 -8.98 15.37
N LEU A 385 -3.05 -9.78 16.35
CA LEU A 385 -4.20 -9.61 17.25
C LEU A 385 -5.55 -10.18 16.76
N SER A 386 -5.87 -11.30 17.38
CA SER A 386 -6.97 -12.23 17.09
C SER A 386 -8.38 -11.77 17.49
N PHE A 387 -8.60 -10.45 17.61
CA PHE A 387 -9.87 -9.85 18.03
C PHE A 387 -10.43 -8.84 17.01
N GLU A 388 -9.93 -8.82 15.77
CA GLU A 388 -10.48 -7.99 14.68
C GLU A 388 -12.02 -8.10 14.57
N SER A 389 -12.58 -9.27 14.86
CA SER A 389 -14.03 -9.54 14.80
C SER A 389 -14.83 -9.08 16.02
N GLY A 390 -14.22 -8.52 17.07
CA GLY A 390 -14.91 -8.14 18.32
C GLY A 390 -14.90 -9.24 19.40
N LEU A 391 -15.31 -8.89 20.62
CA LEU A 391 -15.39 -9.83 21.74
C LEU A 391 -16.80 -10.46 21.78
N TRP A 392 -16.90 -11.79 21.62
CA TRP A 392 -18.19 -12.46 21.50
C TRP A 392 -19.11 -12.19 22.69
N ALA A 393 -18.57 -12.16 23.91
CA ALA A 393 -19.35 -11.93 25.12
C ALA A 393 -20.00 -10.52 25.15
N ILE A 394 -19.39 -9.54 24.49
CA ILE A 394 -19.91 -8.18 24.34
C ILE A 394 -20.86 -8.10 23.13
N ASP A 395 -20.51 -8.72 22.00
CA ASP A 395 -21.39 -8.77 20.82
C ASP A 395 -22.76 -9.39 21.18
N GLU A 396 -22.77 -10.42 22.02
CA GLU A 396 -23.99 -11.04 22.54
C GLU A 396 -24.81 -10.16 23.50
N LEU A 397 -24.18 -9.19 24.18
CA LEU A 397 -24.89 -8.17 24.95
C LEU A 397 -25.53 -7.14 24.02
N VAL A 398 -24.84 -6.78 22.94
CA VAL A 398 -25.29 -5.76 22.00
C VAL A 398 -26.41 -6.29 21.08
N GLN A 399 -26.36 -7.55 20.67
CA GLN A 399 -27.31 -8.11 19.69
C GLN A 399 -28.80 -7.96 20.09
N PRO A 400 -29.24 -8.24 21.34
CA PRO A 400 -30.63 -8.00 21.74
C PRO A 400 -31.03 -6.52 21.76
N ILE A 401 -30.08 -5.62 22.04
CA ILE A 401 -30.29 -4.17 21.94
C ILE A 401 -30.45 -3.77 20.47
N ALA A 402 -29.60 -4.32 19.59
CA ALA A 402 -29.67 -4.11 18.14
C ALA A 402 -31.06 -4.42 17.59
N THR A 403 -31.62 -5.59 17.90
CA THR A 403 -32.97 -5.97 17.46
C THR A 403 -34.05 -4.98 17.90
N ARG A 404 -33.92 -4.38 19.10
CA ARG A 404 -34.86 -3.34 19.54
C ARG A 404 -34.63 -2.00 18.82
N MET A 405 -33.39 -1.63 18.55
CA MET A 405 -33.06 -0.42 17.79
C MET A 405 -33.51 -0.49 16.33
N GLU A 406 -33.40 -1.66 15.69
CA GLU A 406 -33.82 -1.90 14.30
C GLU A 406 -35.29 -1.49 14.05
N HIS A 407 -36.19 -1.72 15.02
CA HIS A 407 -37.58 -1.27 14.92
C HIS A 407 -37.74 0.25 14.87
N HIS A 408 -36.82 1.00 15.50
CA HIS A 408 -36.79 2.45 15.42
C HIS A 408 -36.09 2.92 14.14
N PHE A 409 -34.99 2.27 13.76
CA PHE A 409 -34.25 2.59 12.54
C PHE A 409 -35.14 2.52 11.30
N ALA A 410 -35.96 1.47 11.18
CA ALA A 410 -36.92 1.32 10.08
C ALA A 410 -37.93 2.49 9.96
N LYS A 411 -38.22 3.22 11.05
CA LYS A 411 -39.10 4.39 11.05
C LYS A 411 -38.38 5.68 10.66
N TRP A 412 -37.05 5.71 10.76
CA TRP A 412 -36.20 6.88 10.55
C TRP A 412 -35.28 6.73 9.35
N SER A 413 -35.61 5.87 8.38
CA SER A 413 -34.81 5.66 7.17
C SER A 413 -34.57 6.96 6.38
N SER A 414 -35.50 7.93 6.47
CA SER A 414 -35.36 9.26 5.86
C SER A 414 -34.68 10.31 6.76
N GLN A 415 -34.36 9.98 8.01
CA GLN A 415 -33.81 10.90 9.03
C GLN A 415 -32.68 10.21 9.80
N PRO A 416 -31.53 9.98 9.15
CA PRO A 416 -30.41 9.24 9.73
C PRO A 416 -29.86 9.91 11.00
N GLU A 417 -30.08 11.21 11.20
CA GLU A 417 -29.67 11.96 12.41
C GLU A 417 -30.20 11.31 13.69
N PHE A 418 -31.45 10.83 13.67
CA PHE A 418 -32.07 10.17 14.82
C PHE A 418 -31.48 8.78 15.08
N ILE A 419 -31.06 8.07 14.02
CA ILE A 419 -30.37 6.78 14.11
C ILE A 419 -29.03 6.97 14.82
N PHE A 420 -28.19 7.88 14.33
CA PHE A 420 -26.89 8.19 14.96
C PHE A 420 -27.05 8.66 16.40
N ALA A 421 -28.04 9.53 16.68
CA ALA A 421 -28.30 10.02 18.03
C ALA A 421 -28.74 8.90 19.00
N LEU A 422 -29.59 7.97 18.55
CA LEU A 422 -30.05 6.85 19.36
C LEU A 422 -28.89 5.91 19.71
N VAL A 423 -28.08 5.53 18.72
CA VAL A 423 -26.91 4.66 18.94
C VAL A 423 -25.95 5.31 19.92
N PHE A 424 -25.58 6.58 19.70
CA PHE A 424 -24.68 7.31 20.59
C PHE A 424 -25.23 7.38 22.03
N LYS A 425 -26.51 7.69 22.18
CA LYS A 425 -27.18 7.77 23.49
C LYS A 425 -27.11 6.42 24.21
N ILE A 426 -27.50 5.34 23.55
CA ILE A 426 -27.49 4.00 24.14
C ILE A 426 -26.07 3.59 24.52
N THR A 427 -25.09 3.80 23.63
CA THR A 427 -23.69 3.49 23.94
C THR A 427 -23.21 4.20 25.20
N LYS A 428 -23.58 5.49 25.36
CA LYS A 428 -23.24 6.31 26.53
C LYS A 428 -24.00 5.91 27.79
N ASP A 429 -25.29 5.60 27.69
CA ASP A 429 -26.14 5.28 28.85
C ASP A 429 -25.72 3.97 29.54
N PHE A 430 -25.09 3.04 28.81
CA PHE A 430 -24.58 1.77 29.37
C PHE A 430 -23.11 1.82 29.81
N MET A 431 -22.43 2.96 29.65
CA MET A 431 -20.98 3.08 29.85
C MET A 431 -20.56 2.72 31.29
N ASP A 432 -21.33 3.15 32.30
CA ASP A 432 -21.04 2.85 33.70
C ASP A 432 -20.97 1.35 33.99
N GLY A 433 -21.83 0.53 33.37
CA GLY A 433 -21.79 -0.92 33.54
C GLY A 433 -20.64 -1.58 32.79
N VAL A 434 -20.18 -0.99 31.69
CA VAL A 434 -19.00 -1.46 30.97
C VAL A 434 -17.75 -1.21 31.83
N ASP A 435 -17.66 -0.05 32.48
CA ASP A 435 -16.53 0.30 33.36
C ASP A 435 -16.53 -0.50 34.66
N ASP A 436 -17.67 -0.59 35.33
CA ASP A 436 -17.74 -1.20 36.67
C ASP A 436 -17.85 -2.73 36.66
N VAL A 437 -18.34 -3.31 35.54
CA VAL A 437 -18.60 -4.75 35.44
C VAL A 437 -17.75 -5.42 34.37
N LEU A 438 -17.72 -4.89 33.14
CA LEU A 438 -17.06 -5.57 32.03
C LEU A 438 -15.54 -5.41 32.07
N GLN A 439 -15.00 -4.21 32.36
CA GLN A 439 -13.55 -4.00 32.42
C GLN A 439 -12.86 -4.92 33.45
N PRO A 440 -13.35 -5.08 34.69
CA PRO A 440 -12.78 -6.03 35.64
C PRO A 440 -12.83 -7.49 35.17
N LEU A 441 -13.84 -7.87 34.38
CA LEU A 441 -13.95 -9.22 33.82
C LEU A 441 -12.96 -9.45 32.67
N ILE A 442 -12.73 -8.45 31.82
CA ILE A 442 -11.68 -8.48 30.79
C ILE A 442 -10.30 -8.57 31.43
N ASP A 443 -10.05 -7.78 32.47
CA ASP A 443 -8.79 -7.82 33.23
C ASP A 443 -8.58 -9.20 33.86
N LYS A 444 -9.64 -9.79 34.44
CA LYS A 444 -9.62 -11.14 35.00
C LYS A 444 -9.41 -12.22 33.93
N ALA A 445 -9.91 -12.01 32.72
CA ALA A 445 -9.67 -12.89 31.56
C ALA A 445 -8.22 -12.79 31.03
N ARG A 446 -7.41 -11.83 31.53
CA ARG A 446 -6.02 -11.58 31.10
C ARG A 446 -5.90 -11.25 29.61
N LEU A 447 -6.90 -10.57 29.06
CA LEU A 447 -6.91 -10.08 27.69
C LEU A 447 -6.13 -8.75 27.61
N SER A 448 -4.80 -8.83 27.74
CA SER A 448 -3.92 -7.66 27.77
C SER A 448 -4.04 -6.81 26.50
N GLY A 449 -4.33 -5.52 26.65
CA GLY A 449 -4.43 -4.56 25.54
C GLY A 449 -5.83 -4.35 24.99
N LEU A 450 -6.86 -5.03 25.52
CA LEU A 450 -8.26 -4.80 25.15
C LEU A 450 -8.96 -3.93 26.19
N SER A 451 -9.57 -2.82 25.75
CA SER A 451 -10.47 -2.02 26.57
C SER A 451 -11.91 -2.48 26.41
N ALA A 452 -12.63 -2.63 27.53
CA ALA A 452 -14.07 -2.88 27.52
C ALA A 452 -14.82 -1.74 26.81
N LYS A 453 -14.35 -0.50 26.94
CA LYS A 453 -14.90 0.67 26.24
C LYS A 453 -14.78 0.52 24.74
N GLU A 454 -13.58 0.18 24.26
CA GLU A 454 -13.31 0.02 22.82
C GLU A 454 -14.12 -1.12 22.23
N ALA A 455 -14.17 -2.28 22.91
CA ALA A 455 -14.97 -3.42 22.47
C ALA A 455 -16.47 -3.10 22.44
N TRP A 456 -17.00 -2.42 23.47
CA TRP A 456 -18.40 -1.98 23.52
C TRP A 456 -18.74 -1.00 22.40
N VAL A 457 -17.90 0.02 22.20
CA VAL A 457 -18.05 1.00 21.11
C VAL A 457 -17.99 0.31 19.76
N SER A 458 -17.02 -0.57 19.53
CA SER A 458 -16.89 -1.31 18.27
C SER A 458 -18.12 -2.17 17.97
N SER A 459 -18.65 -2.90 18.95
CA SER A 459 -19.86 -3.71 18.77
C SER A 459 -21.08 -2.85 18.44
N MET A 460 -21.22 -1.67 19.05
CA MET A 460 -22.32 -0.73 18.73
C MET A 460 -22.17 -0.11 17.34
N VAL A 461 -20.93 0.23 16.94
CA VAL A 461 -20.61 0.72 15.58
C VAL A 461 -20.93 -0.35 14.53
N LYS A 462 -20.61 -1.63 14.79
CA LYS A 462 -20.96 -2.75 13.88
C LYS A 462 -22.45 -2.90 13.65
N VAL A 463 -23.28 -2.69 14.68
CA VAL A 463 -24.75 -2.70 14.53
C VAL A 463 -25.21 -1.58 13.60
N LEU A 464 -24.71 -0.37 13.81
CA LEU A 464 -25.05 0.78 12.97
C LEU A 464 -24.58 0.56 11.54
N LEU A 465 -23.33 0.14 11.36
CA LEU A 465 -22.72 -0.19 10.08
C LEU A 465 -23.56 -1.21 9.31
N GLY A 466 -23.93 -2.32 9.94
CA GLY A 466 -24.73 -3.37 9.33
C GLY A 466 -26.15 -2.93 8.94
N TYR A 467 -26.70 -1.89 9.58
CA TYR A 467 -27.96 -1.28 9.16
C TYR A 467 -27.75 -0.33 7.96
N LEU A 468 -26.75 0.56 8.04
CA LEU A 468 -26.45 1.51 6.97
C LEU A 468 -26.13 0.81 5.64
N GLU A 469 -25.31 -0.25 5.71
CA GLU A 469 -24.90 -1.04 4.56
C GLU A 469 -26.07 -1.75 3.86
N LYS A 470 -27.10 -2.16 4.62
CA LYS A 470 -28.26 -2.88 4.08
C LYS A 470 -29.36 -1.95 3.57
N GLU A 471 -29.64 -0.87 4.31
CA GLU A 471 -30.89 -0.11 4.15
C GLU A 471 -30.68 1.34 3.68
N ILE A 472 -29.51 1.96 3.92
CA ILE A 472 -29.28 3.39 3.61
C ILE A 472 -28.36 3.59 2.40
N PHE A 473 -27.19 2.94 2.37
CA PHE A 473 -26.25 3.10 1.26
C PHE A 473 -26.77 2.55 -0.09
N PRO A 474 -27.37 1.35 -0.17
CA PRO A 474 -27.84 0.81 -1.45
C PRO A 474 -28.86 1.69 -2.19
N PRO A 475 -29.93 2.22 -1.55
CA PRO A 475 -30.87 3.09 -2.27
C PRO A 475 -30.25 4.43 -2.65
N LEU A 476 -29.25 4.92 -1.92
CA LEU A 476 -28.48 6.10 -2.31
C LEU A 476 -27.60 5.79 -3.54
N ALA A 477 -26.82 4.71 -3.51
CA ALA A 477 -25.95 4.30 -4.61
C ALA A 477 -26.73 4.03 -5.91
N ASN A 478 -27.88 3.35 -5.83
CA ASN A 478 -28.71 3.08 -7.02
C ASN A 478 -29.23 4.38 -7.67
N LYS A 479 -29.65 5.36 -6.86
CA LYS A 479 -30.15 6.65 -7.37
C LYS A 479 -29.08 7.46 -8.11
N PHE A 480 -27.82 7.37 -7.67
CA PHE A 480 -26.70 8.01 -8.36
C PHE A 480 -26.54 7.53 -9.82
N HIS A 481 -26.74 6.24 -10.05
CA HIS A 481 -26.59 5.65 -11.39
C HIS A 481 -27.81 5.89 -12.30
N GLU A 482 -28.99 6.11 -11.74
CA GLU A 482 -30.25 6.17 -12.51
C GLU A 482 -30.60 7.56 -13.05
N ASN A 483 -30.34 8.66 -12.32
CA ASN A 483 -30.82 10.01 -12.69
C ASN A 483 -29.73 11.09 -12.56
N LYS A 484 -29.31 11.69 -13.69
CA LYS A 484 -28.35 12.81 -13.70
C LYS A 484 -28.98 14.19 -13.37
N ASP A 485 -30.29 14.37 -13.53
CA ASP A 485 -30.95 15.68 -13.38
C ASP A 485 -31.34 16.04 -11.92
N GLU A 486 -31.42 15.06 -11.00
CA GLU A 486 -31.64 15.26 -9.55
C GLU A 486 -30.31 15.22 -8.76
N SER A 487 -29.17 15.45 -9.43
CA SER A 487 -27.83 15.21 -8.88
C SER A 487 -27.54 16.04 -7.62
N ILE A 488 -28.11 17.24 -7.49
CA ILE A 488 -27.81 18.18 -6.39
C ILE A 488 -28.43 17.71 -5.07
N GLU A 489 -29.71 17.32 -5.06
CA GLU A 489 -30.39 16.84 -3.85
C GLU A 489 -29.77 15.52 -3.38
N PHE A 490 -29.45 14.63 -4.32
CA PHE A 490 -28.73 13.40 -4.04
C PHE A 490 -27.34 13.66 -3.45
N SER A 491 -26.53 14.51 -4.08
CA SER A 491 -25.19 14.88 -3.61
C SER A 491 -25.25 15.47 -2.20
N SER A 492 -26.23 16.33 -1.93
CA SER A 492 -26.43 16.89 -0.59
C SER A 492 -26.80 15.84 0.46
N SER A 493 -27.63 14.85 0.10
CA SER A 493 -28.04 13.77 0.99
C SER A 493 -26.87 12.83 1.32
N TRP A 494 -26.05 12.50 0.31
CA TRP A 494 -24.83 11.71 0.48
C TRP A 494 -23.84 12.44 1.38
N LEU A 495 -23.51 13.70 1.07
CA LEU A 495 -22.57 14.49 1.86
C LEU A 495 -23.05 14.72 3.30
N ASN A 496 -24.35 14.96 3.52
CA ASN A 496 -24.92 15.05 4.87
C ASN A 496 -24.76 13.73 5.63
N LEU A 497 -24.99 12.57 4.99
CA LEU A 497 -24.76 11.28 5.61
C LEU A 497 -23.29 11.10 6.02
N ILE A 498 -22.34 11.45 5.14
CA ILE A 498 -20.91 11.42 5.44
C ILE A 498 -20.56 12.35 6.61
N ASP A 499 -21.13 13.56 6.65
CA ASP A 499 -20.89 14.52 7.74
C ASP A 499 -21.39 13.99 9.09
N LEU A 500 -22.57 13.37 9.09
CA LEU A 500 -23.13 12.70 10.26
C LEU A 500 -22.22 11.55 10.71
N ILE A 501 -21.70 10.75 9.78
CA ILE A 501 -20.76 9.67 10.06
C ILE A 501 -19.47 10.23 10.69
N ILE A 502 -18.83 11.22 10.06
CA ILE A 502 -17.57 11.81 10.55
C ILE A 502 -17.77 12.40 11.95
N SER A 503 -18.89 13.11 12.17
CA SER A 503 -19.25 13.69 13.48
C SER A 503 -19.55 12.62 14.53
N PHE A 504 -20.23 11.55 14.15
CA PHE A 504 -20.51 10.41 15.01
C PHE A 504 -19.21 9.69 15.41
N ASP A 505 -18.36 9.34 14.45
CA ASP A 505 -17.07 8.65 14.68
C ASP A 505 -16.15 9.46 15.60
N LYS A 506 -16.07 10.79 15.42
CA LYS A 506 -15.32 11.68 16.32
C LYS A 506 -15.84 11.56 17.76
N ARG A 507 -17.16 11.55 17.96
CA ARG A 507 -17.78 11.40 19.28
C ARG A 507 -17.55 10.00 19.88
N MET A 508 -17.66 8.95 19.06
CA MET A 508 -17.42 7.56 19.50
C MET A 508 -15.97 7.32 19.88
N ARG A 509 -15.01 7.92 19.16
CA ARG A 509 -13.58 7.85 19.47
C ARG A 509 -13.25 8.51 20.81
N VAL A 510 -13.91 9.62 21.15
CA VAL A 510 -13.77 10.24 22.47
C VAL A 510 -14.30 9.31 23.56
N LEU A 511 -15.42 8.63 23.33
CA LEU A 511 -16.00 7.67 24.29
C LEU A 511 -15.11 6.44 24.50
N SER A 512 -14.45 5.94 23.45
CA SER A 512 -13.57 4.75 23.56
C SER A 512 -12.19 5.07 24.16
N SER A 513 -11.70 6.31 23.99
CA SER A 513 -10.37 6.70 24.45
C SER A 513 -10.24 6.62 25.98
N SER A 514 -9.48 5.64 26.46
CA SER A 514 -9.24 5.43 27.91
C SER A 514 -8.02 6.23 28.44
N GLY A 515 -7.69 7.37 27.81
CA GLY A 515 -6.57 8.23 28.20
C GLY A 515 -5.16 7.71 27.84
N ILE A 516 -5.03 6.48 27.33
CA ILE A 516 -3.75 5.91 26.86
C ILE A 516 -3.55 6.27 25.38
N GLN A 517 -3.39 7.57 25.09
CA GLN A 517 -3.04 8.05 23.75
C GLN A 517 -1.54 8.30 23.56
N LYS A 518 -0.69 8.02 24.56
CA LYS A 518 0.68 8.56 24.59
C LYS A 518 1.84 7.59 24.35
N ILE A 519 1.65 6.28 24.23
CA ILE A 519 2.79 5.37 23.97
C ILE A 519 2.36 4.15 23.16
N THR A 520 2.03 4.32 21.88
CA THR A 520 2.02 3.16 20.96
C THR A 520 2.45 3.56 19.57
N SER A 521 3.76 3.70 19.38
CA SER A 521 4.45 3.75 18.08
C SER A 521 4.49 2.37 17.40
N LEU A 522 3.39 1.61 17.45
CA LEU A 522 3.18 0.41 16.64
C LEU A 522 2.06 0.75 15.65
N ILE A 523 2.50 1.21 14.48
CA ILE A 523 1.70 1.75 13.38
C ILE A 523 0.54 0.80 12.99
N ASP A 524 0.69 -0.51 13.22
CA ASP A 524 -0.29 -1.53 12.85
C ASP A 524 -1.49 -1.62 13.83
N LEU A 525 -1.30 -1.39 15.14
CA LEU A 525 -2.40 -1.46 16.11
C LEU A 525 -3.37 -0.28 15.99
N ASN A 526 -2.86 0.89 15.60
CA ASN A 526 -3.68 2.09 15.46
C ASN A 526 -4.66 1.96 14.29
N GLU A 527 -4.25 1.31 13.19
CA GLU A 527 -5.11 1.06 12.04
C GLU A 527 -6.23 0.07 12.39
N THR A 528 -5.93 -1.01 13.12
CA THR A 528 -6.94 -2.00 13.54
C THR A 528 -7.98 -1.40 14.50
N ILE A 529 -7.55 -0.64 15.50
CA ILE A 529 -8.46 0.00 16.46
C ILE A 529 -9.29 1.08 15.76
N SER A 530 -8.66 1.89 14.90
CA SER A 530 -9.34 2.92 14.10
C SER A 530 -10.42 2.31 13.20
N LYS A 531 -10.13 1.20 12.52
CA LYS A 531 -11.07 0.47 11.68
C LYS A 531 -12.26 -0.07 12.47
N SER A 532 -12.02 -0.65 13.65
CA SER A 532 -13.09 -1.29 14.45
C SER A 532 -14.09 -0.31 15.08
N VAL A 533 -13.72 0.97 15.20
CA VAL A 533 -14.49 2.03 15.88
C VAL A 533 -15.10 3.04 14.89
N SER A 534 -14.76 2.96 13.61
CA SER A 534 -15.22 3.90 12.58
C SER A 534 -16.30 3.29 11.69
N VAL A 535 -17.40 4.01 11.48
CA VAL A 535 -18.44 3.63 10.52
C VAL A 535 -17.94 3.75 9.07
N LEU A 536 -16.94 4.62 8.81
CA LEU A 536 -16.32 4.76 7.49
C LEU A 536 -15.57 3.50 7.03
N SER A 537 -15.40 2.49 7.89
CA SER A 537 -14.89 1.17 7.47
C SER A 537 -15.79 0.49 6.44
N VAL A 538 -17.03 0.95 6.24
CA VAL A 538 -17.93 0.49 5.16
C VAL A 538 -17.26 0.52 3.79
N PHE A 539 -16.42 1.54 3.56
CA PHE A 539 -15.73 1.74 2.29
C PHE A 539 -14.59 0.76 2.05
N ASP A 540 -14.13 0.04 3.07
CA ASP A 540 -13.13 -1.01 2.90
C ASP A 540 -13.70 -2.23 2.16
N GLU A 541 -15.02 -2.47 2.29
CA GLU A 541 -15.72 -3.57 1.62
C GLU A 541 -16.41 -3.11 0.32
N HIS A 542 -16.81 -1.83 0.26
CA HIS A 542 -17.51 -1.21 -0.88
C HIS A 542 -16.72 -0.04 -1.48
N LEU A 543 -15.71 -0.37 -2.29
CA LEU A 543 -14.87 0.63 -2.99
C LEU A 543 -15.65 1.43 -4.04
N ASP A 544 -16.72 0.87 -4.59
CA ASP A 544 -17.66 1.55 -5.47
C ASP A 544 -18.35 2.73 -4.76
N TRP A 545 -18.74 2.56 -3.49
CA TRP A 545 -19.32 3.66 -2.72
C TRP A 545 -18.30 4.73 -2.35
N LEU A 546 -17.04 4.33 -2.12
CA LEU A 546 -15.94 5.27 -1.92
C LEU A 546 -15.71 6.13 -3.18
N GLN A 547 -15.76 5.49 -4.35
CA GLN A 547 -15.66 6.16 -5.64
C GLN A 547 -16.81 7.13 -5.86
N ILE A 548 -18.06 6.73 -5.56
CA ILE A 548 -19.24 7.63 -5.62
C ILE A 548 -19.03 8.85 -4.73
N TRP A 549 -18.56 8.66 -3.48
CA TRP A 549 -18.28 9.79 -2.59
C TRP A 549 -17.24 10.73 -3.20
N ALA A 550 -16.13 10.20 -3.70
CA ALA A 550 -15.08 11.01 -4.31
C ALA A 550 -15.58 11.79 -5.55
N GLU A 551 -16.39 11.16 -6.40
CA GLU A 551 -17.00 11.80 -7.58
C GLU A 551 -17.96 12.93 -7.20
N ILE A 552 -18.75 12.76 -6.13
CA ILE A 552 -19.63 13.81 -5.60
C ILE A 552 -18.81 14.99 -5.07
N GLU A 553 -17.73 14.75 -4.32
CA GLU A 553 -16.87 15.82 -3.79
C GLU A 553 -16.25 16.64 -4.93
N VAL A 554 -15.72 15.96 -5.95
CA VAL A 554 -15.11 16.60 -7.12
C VAL A 554 -16.15 17.40 -7.89
N SER A 555 -17.33 16.83 -8.17
CA SER A 555 -18.38 17.51 -8.93
C SER A 555 -18.91 18.75 -8.21
N VAL A 556 -19.17 18.67 -6.90
CA VAL A 556 -19.62 19.81 -6.09
C VAL A 556 -18.57 20.91 -6.03
N ALA A 557 -17.28 20.57 -5.91
CA ALA A 557 -16.21 21.57 -5.93
C ALA A 557 -16.05 22.23 -7.30
N GLN A 558 -16.17 21.47 -8.39
CA GLN A 558 -16.14 22.00 -9.75
C GLN A 558 -17.30 22.96 -10.03
N GLU A 559 -18.52 22.61 -9.62
CA GLU A 559 -19.68 23.49 -9.76
C GLU A 559 -19.52 24.80 -8.98
N LYS A 560 -18.95 24.74 -7.77
CA LYS A 560 -18.64 25.94 -6.97
C LYS A 560 -17.58 26.83 -7.59
N LEU A 561 -16.57 26.24 -8.24
CA LEU A 561 -15.44 26.98 -8.82
C LEU A 561 -15.74 27.53 -10.22
N LYS A 562 -16.73 26.97 -10.94
CA LYS A 562 -17.12 27.40 -12.29
C LYS A 562 -17.25 28.93 -12.48
N PRO A 563 -17.99 29.68 -11.63
CA PRO A 563 -18.08 31.13 -11.80
C PRO A 563 -16.76 31.86 -11.58
N GLU A 564 -15.85 31.31 -10.76
CA GLU A 564 -14.52 31.89 -10.54
C GLU A 564 -13.59 31.61 -11.73
N LEU A 565 -13.70 30.43 -12.36
CA LEU A 565 -12.96 30.07 -13.58
C LEU A 565 -13.35 30.94 -14.77
N GLU A 566 -14.62 31.30 -14.90
CA GLU A 566 -15.15 32.16 -15.97
C GLU A 566 -14.77 33.66 -15.79
N ASN A 567 -14.32 34.05 -14.59
CA ASN A 567 -13.95 35.43 -14.31
C ASN A 567 -12.46 35.67 -14.55
N GLU A 568 -12.13 36.40 -15.63
CA GLU A 568 -10.75 36.73 -16.01
C GLU A 568 -9.95 37.47 -14.93
N LYS A 569 -10.64 38.19 -14.03
CA LYS A 569 -9.97 38.87 -12.90
C LYS A 569 -9.39 37.89 -11.87
N CYS A 570 -9.94 36.69 -11.77
CA CYS A 570 -9.42 35.65 -10.87
C CYS A 570 -8.09 35.05 -11.37
N TRP A 571 -7.78 35.26 -12.66
CA TRP A 571 -6.58 34.77 -13.34
C TRP A 571 -5.44 35.77 -13.40
N SER A 572 -5.66 37.02 -12.97
CA SER A 572 -4.66 38.08 -13.00
C SER A 572 -4.25 38.51 -11.58
N TYR A 573 -2.96 38.76 -11.40
CA TYR A 573 -2.43 39.33 -10.17
C TYR A 573 -2.54 40.87 -10.22
N GLU A 574 -3.35 41.46 -9.35
CA GLU A 574 -3.40 42.91 -9.20
C GLU A 574 -2.22 43.40 -8.35
N ILE A 575 -1.32 44.16 -8.97
CA ILE A 575 -0.23 44.84 -8.26
C ILE A 575 -0.85 45.93 -7.37
N LYS A 576 -1.01 45.64 -6.07
CA LYS A 576 -1.33 46.66 -5.07
C LYS A 576 -0.03 47.36 -4.68
N ASP A 577 0.14 48.61 -5.12
CA ASP A 577 1.19 49.59 -4.80
C ASP A 577 2.49 49.00 -4.21
N GLN A 578 3.52 48.88 -5.06
CA GLN A 578 4.89 48.44 -4.74
C GLN A 578 5.56 49.14 -3.53
N ALA A 579 5.02 50.25 -3.02
CA ALA A 579 5.66 51.09 -2.01
C ALA A 579 5.80 50.49 -0.60
N LYS A 580 5.37 49.24 -0.36
CA LYS A 580 5.49 48.58 0.97
C LYS A 580 6.28 47.27 0.99
N ILE A 581 6.74 46.76 -0.16
CA ILE A 581 7.36 45.42 -0.24
C ILE A 581 8.89 45.48 -0.04
N GLU A 582 9.54 46.62 -0.28
CA GLU A 582 11.00 46.75 -0.14
C GLU A 582 11.51 46.64 1.32
N GLU A 583 10.63 46.77 2.33
CA GLU A 583 11.03 46.72 3.75
C GLU A 583 10.88 45.33 4.40
N HIS A 584 10.38 44.31 3.68
CA HIS A 584 9.92 43.05 4.26
C HIS A 584 10.81 41.81 4.03
N HIS A 585 12.11 41.97 3.77
CA HIS A 585 13.09 40.87 3.75
C HIS A 585 13.26 40.12 5.09
N GLN A 586 12.44 40.40 6.10
CA GLN A 586 12.40 39.66 7.36
C GLN A 586 10.95 39.47 7.83
N LYS A 587 10.20 38.50 7.28
CA LYS A 587 9.07 37.92 8.02
C LYS A 587 8.63 36.53 7.51
N PHE A 588 9.04 35.52 8.27
CA PHE A 588 8.34 34.27 8.61
C PHE A 588 7.91 33.30 7.48
N LEU A 589 8.78 32.30 7.23
CA LEU A 589 8.56 30.84 7.13
C LEU A 589 7.34 30.24 6.39
N LEU A 590 6.50 31.01 5.71
CA LEU A 590 5.44 30.49 4.84
C LEU A 590 5.41 31.33 3.56
N SER A 591 5.75 30.69 2.44
CA SER A 591 5.67 31.24 1.09
C SER A 591 4.26 31.75 0.81
N THR A 592 4.06 33.08 0.71
CA THR A 592 2.70 33.62 0.48
C THR A 592 2.37 33.69 -1.02
N ARG A 593 1.09 33.59 -1.39
CA ARG A 593 0.63 33.73 -2.78
C ARG A 593 1.20 34.98 -3.46
N GLU A 594 1.27 36.08 -2.73
CA GLU A 594 1.78 37.37 -3.22
C GLU A 594 3.27 37.34 -3.57
N GLU A 595 4.10 36.60 -2.83
CA GLU A 595 5.53 36.46 -3.12
C GLU A 595 5.77 35.75 -4.47
N TYR A 596 4.89 34.82 -4.81
CA TYR A 596 4.90 34.07 -6.06
C TYR A 596 4.17 34.80 -7.20
N LYS A 597 3.52 35.95 -6.93
CA LYS A 597 2.63 36.65 -7.86
C LYS A 597 1.57 35.71 -8.47
N ALA A 598 1.11 34.74 -7.70
CA ALA A 598 0.15 33.76 -8.18
C ALA A 598 -1.28 34.35 -8.24
N PRO A 599 -2.10 33.95 -9.25
CA PRO A 599 -3.47 34.40 -9.38
C PRO A 599 -4.35 34.01 -8.18
N PRO A 600 -5.35 34.83 -7.78
CA PRO A 600 -6.25 34.55 -6.66
C PRO A 600 -7.01 33.22 -6.76
N ILE A 601 -7.32 32.75 -7.97
CA ILE A 601 -8.04 31.49 -8.18
C ILE A 601 -7.33 30.27 -7.57
N VAL A 602 -5.99 30.34 -7.46
CA VAL A 602 -5.18 29.25 -6.92
C VAL A 602 -5.52 28.98 -5.46
N ASP A 603 -5.75 30.01 -4.64
CA ASP A 603 -6.14 29.86 -3.24
C ASP A 603 -7.50 29.17 -3.11
N ALA A 604 -8.45 29.47 -4.00
CA ALA A 604 -9.77 28.84 -4.00
C ALA A 604 -9.67 27.35 -4.36
N ILE A 605 -8.81 26.98 -5.31
CA ILE A 605 -8.57 25.58 -5.69
C ILE A 605 -7.89 24.82 -4.57
N LEU A 606 -6.81 25.36 -4.01
CA LEU A 606 -6.08 24.76 -2.90
C LEU A 606 -6.98 24.57 -1.68
N LYS A 607 -7.84 25.55 -1.38
CA LYS A 607 -8.83 25.45 -0.30
C LYS A 607 -9.82 24.31 -0.53
N ASN A 608 -10.38 24.18 -1.74
CA ASN A 608 -11.30 23.08 -2.04
C ASN A 608 -10.60 21.71 -1.99
N ALA A 609 -9.39 21.60 -2.55
CA ALA A 609 -8.60 20.37 -2.48
C ALA A 609 -8.24 19.99 -1.03
N SER A 610 -7.84 20.97 -0.21
CA SER A 610 -7.54 20.79 1.20
C SER A 610 -8.76 20.30 1.99
N LEU A 611 -9.96 20.87 1.74
CA LEU A 611 -11.20 20.38 2.37
C LEU A 611 -11.50 18.91 2.04
N MET A 612 -11.26 18.47 0.80
CA MET A 612 -11.42 17.05 0.44
C MET A 612 -10.42 16.17 1.18
N ILE A 613 -9.16 16.61 1.27
CA ILE A 613 -8.10 15.90 1.99
C ILE A 613 -8.44 15.81 3.50
N GLU A 614 -8.88 16.91 4.11
CA GLU A 614 -9.31 16.95 5.52
C GLU A 614 -10.41 15.92 5.81
N ARG A 615 -11.37 15.79 4.91
CA ARG A 615 -12.46 14.80 5.02
C ARG A 615 -11.94 13.37 4.84
N GLY A 616 -11.05 13.16 3.88
CA GLY A 616 -10.44 11.84 3.65
C GLY A 616 -9.55 11.36 4.80
N HIS A 617 -9.02 12.24 5.65
CA HIS A 617 -8.32 11.81 6.87
C HIS A 617 -9.22 11.05 7.86
N ALA A 618 -10.55 11.22 7.78
CA ALA A 618 -11.51 10.48 8.60
C ALA A 618 -11.57 8.99 8.23
N VAL A 619 -11.18 8.61 7.00
CA VAL A 619 -11.13 7.22 6.55
C VAL A 619 -10.11 6.43 7.40
N PRO A 620 -10.49 5.27 7.96
CA PRO A 620 -9.66 4.58 8.96
C PRO A 620 -8.45 3.85 8.36
N THR A 621 -8.62 3.23 7.19
CA THR A 621 -7.64 2.33 6.58
C THR A 621 -6.74 3.09 5.60
N LYS A 622 -5.43 2.80 5.60
CA LYS A 622 -4.45 3.51 4.75
C LYS A 622 -4.73 3.29 3.26
N SER A 623 -5.05 2.06 2.86
CA SER A 623 -5.30 1.71 1.46
C SER A 623 -6.49 2.49 0.87
N THR A 624 -7.62 2.50 1.56
CA THR A 624 -8.82 3.22 1.11
C THR A 624 -8.65 4.73 1.20
N LYS A 625 -7.88 5.23 2.16
CA LYS A 625 -7.51 6.65 2.24
C LYS A 625 -6.68 7.09 1.02
N ILE A 626 -5.68 6.30 0.62
CA ILE A 626 -4.88 6.56 -0.59
C ILE A 626 -5.78 6.61 -1.81
N GLU A 627 -6.67 5.62 -1.96
CA GLU A 627 -7.60 5.56 -3.10
C GLU A 627 -8.54 6.77 -3.12
N PHE A 628 -9.12 7.13 -1.98
CA PHE A 628 -9.98 8.30 -1.86
C PHE A 628 -9.24 9.59 -2.24
N PHE A 629 -8.04 9.83 -1.71
CA PHE A 629 -7.25 11.01 -2.06
C PHE A 629 -6.94 11.09 -3.55
N ARG A 630 -6.59 9.95 -4.17
CA ARG A 630 -6.34 9.88 -5.62
C ARG A 630 -7.58 10.17 -6.46
N LYS A 631 -8.75 9.77 -5.99
CA LYS A 631 -10.04 9.91 -6.71
C LYS A 631 -10.78 11.21 -6.40
N SER A 632 -10.35 11.95 -5.38
CA SER A 632 -10.95 13.23 -4.96
C SER A 632 -9.98 14.41 -5.16
N GLY A 633 -9.27 14.83 -4.11
CA GLY A 633 -8.42 16.02 -4.10
C GLY A 633 -7.34 16.02 -5.19
N VAL A 634 -6.65 14.89 -5.39
CA VAL A 634 -5.63 14.78 -6.44
C VAL A 634 -6.26 14.85 -7.83
N LEU A 635 -7.38 14.16 -8.06
CA LEU A 635 -8.10 14.21 -9.33
C LEU A 635 -8.59 15.64 -9.64
N PHE A 636 -9.13 16.32 -8.62
CA PHE A 636 -9.56 17.71 -8.73
C PHE A 636 -8.40 18.66 -9.10
N LEU A 637 -7.25 18.53 -8.44
CA LEU A 637 -6.04 19.28 -8.79
C LEU A 637 -5.59 18.98 -10.23
N ASN A 638 -5.56 17.71 -10.62
CA ASN A 638 -5.17 17.31 -11.96
C ASN A 638 -6.10 17.87 -13.05
N HIS A 639 -7.41 17.93 -12.80
CA HIS A 639 -8.33 18.62 -13.71
C HIS A 639 -7.95 20.09 -13.88
N PHE A 640 -7.60 20.78 -12.80
CA PHE A 640 -7.13 22.16 -12.88
C PHE A 640 -5.78 22.29 -13.59
N PHE A 641 -4.84 21.38 -13.36
CA PHE A 641 -3.53 21.39 -14.04
C PHE A 641 -3.66 21.21 -15.55
N VAL A 642 -4.63 20.42 -16.01
CA VAL A 642 -4.97 20.32 -17.43
C VAL A 642 -5.52 21.66 -17.96
N LEU A 643 -6.39 22.35 -17.21
CA LEU A 643 -6.86 23.68 -17.59
C LEU A 643 -5.73 24.70 -17.65
N LEU A 644 -4.80 24.64 -16.70
CA LEU A 644 -3.61 25.50 -16.66
C LEU A 644 -2.73 25.27 -17.89
N LEU A 645 -2.48 24.01 -18.26
CA LEU A 645 -1.75 23.64 -19.47
C LEU A 645 -2.45 24.12 -20.74
N GLN A 646 -3.77 23.95 -20.83
CA GLN A 646 -4.56 24.43 -21.97
C GLN A 646 -4.43 25.94 -22.12
N ARG A 647 -4.54 26.69 -21.01
CA ARG A 647 -4.39 28.15 -21.01
C ARG A 647 -3.00 28.61 -21.47
N CYS A 648 -1.95 27.84 -21.20
CA CYS A 648 -0.62 28.12 -21.77
C CYS A 648 -0.56 27.83 -23.27
N ARG A 649 -1.14 26.71 -23.74
CA ARG A 649 -1.02 26.24 -25.13
C ARG A 649 -1.93 26.93 -26.13
N ASP A 650 -3.08 27.43 -25.69
CA ASP A 650 -4.02 28.13 -26.57
C ASP A 650 -3.46 29.49 -27.04
N LEU A 651 -2.37 29.95 -26.43
CA LEU A 651 -1.66 31.19 -26.73
C LEU A 651 -0.36 30.85 -27.48
N GLU A 652 -0.41 30.74 -28.80
CA GLU A 652 0.80 30.48 -29.62
C GLU A 652 1.76 31.68 -29.56
N LEU A 653 2.87 31.54 -28.82
CA LEU A 653 3.90 32.59 -28.71
C LEU A 653 4.91 32.59 -29.86
N ILE A 654 5.01 31.48 -30.62
CA ILE A 654 5.97 31.31 -31.72
C ILE A 654 5.42 31.96 -33.01
N THR A 655 5.16 33.26 -32.93
CA THR A 655 4.84 34.12 -34.07
C THR A 655 5.84 35.28 -34.13
N SER A 656 5.93 35.98 -35.27
CA SER A 656 6.94 37.04 -35.46
C SER A 656 6.72 38.28 -34.58
N VAL A 657 5.56 38.41 -33.94
CA VAL A 657 5.20 39.51 -33.05
C VAL A 657 4.52 38.91 -31.84
N ILE A 658 5.09 39.16 -30.66
CA ILE A 658 4.55 38.62 -29.42
C ILE A 658 3.40 39.50 -28.92
N ASP A 659 2.27 38.88 -28.61
CA ASP A 659 1.17 39.54 -27.91
C ASP A 659 1.50 39.72 -26.42
N GLU A 660 1.42 40.95 -25.92
CA GLU A 660 1.71 41.27 -24.52
C GLU A 660 0.71 40.62 -23.55
N ASP A 661 -0.56 40.51 -23.96
CA ASP A 661 -1.60 39.91 -23.12
C ASP A 661 -1.39 38.39 -23.00
N ALA A 662 -0.88 37.77 -24.07
CA ALA A 662 -0.45 36.37 -24.06
C ALA A 662 0.73 36.14 -23.09
N LEU A 663 1.75 37.01 -23.12
CA LEU A 663 2.90 36.93 -22.20
C LEU A 663 2.48 37.04 -20.72
N VAL A 664 1.60 38.00 -20.39
CA VAL A 664 1.11 38.17 -19.02
C VAL A 664 0.31 36.94 -18.59
N THR A 665 -0.48 36.37 -19.48
CA THR A 665 -1.29 35.19 -19.19
C THR A 665 -0.42 33.96 -18.93
N ILE A 666 0.58 33.69 -19.77
CA ILE A 666 1.49 32.56 -19.59
C ILE A 666 2.34 32.76 -18.33
N ALA A 667 2.80 33.98 -18.04
CA ALA A 667 3.47 34.30 -16.79
C ALA A 667 2.60 34.04 -15.55
N GLY A 668 1.31 34.42 -15.60
CA GLY A 668 0.35 34.10 -14.55
C GLY A 668 0.17 32.60 -14.33
N SER A 669 0.17 31.81 -15.41
CA SER A 669 0.09 30.35 -15.35
C SER A 669 1.36 29.72 -14.76
N ILE A 670 2.54 30.22 -15.13
CA ILE A 670 3.83 29.80 -14.55
C ILE A 670 3.84 30.06 -13.04
N ASN A 671 3.45 31.27 -12.61
CA ASN A 671 3.36 31.63 -11.21
C ASN A 671 2.39 30.74 -10.44
N ALA A 672 1.23 30.42 -11.03
CA ALA A 672 0.28 29.49 -10.46
C ALA A 672 0.90 28.10 -10.27
N ALA A 673 1.55 27.56 -11.31
CA ALA A 673 2.15 26.24 -11.30
C ALA A 673 3.22 26.11 -10.20
N ARG A 674 4.08 27.12 -10.08
CA ARG A 674 5.12 27.14 -9.04
C ARG A 674 4.55 27.28 -7.63
N TYR A 675 3.50 28.07 -7.44
CA TYR A 675 2.85 28.15 -6.15
C TYR A 675 2.16 26.83 -5.76
N PHE A 676 1.51 26.14 -6.72
CA PHE A 676 1.00 24.78 -6.49
C PHE A 676 2.12 23.80 -6.14
N GLU A 677 3.25 23.85 -6.84
CA GLU A 677 4.40 22.99 -6.57
C GLU A 677 4.93 23.17 -5.16
N SER A 678 5.07 24.42 -4.70
CA SER A 678 5.45 24.74 -3.32
C SER A 678 4.48 24.16 -2.30
N VAL A 679 3.18 24.45 -2.43
CA VAL A 679 2.15 24.04 -1.45
C VAL A 679 1.98 22.52 -1.42
N ILE A 680 1.99 21.86 -2.58
CA ILE A 680 1.84 20.40 -2.65
C ILE A 680 3.08 19.69 -2.11
N SER A 681 4.28 20.27 -2.29
CA SER A 681 5.50 19.75 -1.68
C SER A 681 5.44 19.87 -0.15
N GLU A 682 4.92 20.97 0.38
CA GLU A 682 4.68 21.12 1.83
C GLU A 682 3.68 20.07 2.36
N TRP A 683 2.62 19.75 1.61
CA TRP A 683 1.67 18.70 1.99
C TRP A 683 2.33 17.32 2.01
N ASP A 684 3.22 17.03 1.07
CA ASP A 684 3.91 15.75 1.01
C ASP A 684 4.87 15.54 2.20
N GLU A 685 5.42 16.63 2.74
CA GLU A 685 6.25 16.64 3.95
C GLU A 685 5.43 16.52 5.27
N ASP A 686 4.10 16.64 5.23
CA ASP A 686 3.26 16.44 6.42
C ASP A 686 3.29 14.97 6.88
N ILE A 687 3.32 14.78 8.20
CA ILE A 687 3.30 13.47 8.88
C ILE A 687 2.17 12.61 8.34
N SER A 688 1.02 13.24 8.06
CA SER A 688 -0.18 12.55 7.57
C SER A 688 0.04 11.82 6.22
N PHE A 689 0.88 12.36 5.33
CA PHE A 689 1.21 11.78 4.02
C PHE A 689 2.49 10.96 4.06
N MET A 690 3.48 11.35 4.87
CA MET A 690 4.67 10.54 5.13
C MET A 690 4.30 9.15 5.66
N ASP A 691 3.30 9.07 6.55
CA ASP A 691 2.80 7.82 7.12
C ASP A 691 2.13 6.90 6.09
N LEU A 692 1.60 7.45 5.00
CA LEU A 692 1.00 6.70 3.88
C LEU A 692 2.06 6.06 2.98
N ASN A 693 3.25 6.68 2.89
CA ASN A 693 4.36 6.18 2.07
C ASN A 693 5.21 5.11 2.77
N SER A 694 5.15 5.03 4.10
CA SER A 694 5.99 4.14 4.93
C SER A 694 5.77 2.62 4.76
N GLY A 695 4.70 2.21 4.06
CA GLY A 695 4.30 0.79 3.93
C GLY A 695 4.90 0.04 2.73
N ASP A 696 5.37 0.74 1.71
CA ASP A 696 5.85 0.13 0.46
C ASP A 696 7.37 0.29 0.32
N ARG A 697 8.13 -0.71 0.79
CA ARG A 697 9.61 -0.71 0.76
C ARG A 697 10.21 -0.53 -0.64
N ASN A 698 9.40 -0.61 -1.70
CA ASN A 698 9.81 -0.47 -3.09
C ASN A 698 9.45 0.90 -3.72
N LYS A 699 8.73 1.79 -3.03
CA LYS A 699 8.44 3.15 -3.51
C LYS A 699 9.24 4.17 -2.72
N THR A 700 10.39 4.56 -3.27
CA THR A 700 11.16 5.74 -2.84
C THR A 700 10.52 7.06 -3.27
N ARG A 701 9.31 7.03 -3.83
CA ARG A 701 8.67 8.18 -4.46
C ARG A 701 7.58 8.73 -3.55
N SER A 702 7.57 10.05 -3.38
CA SER A 702 6.56 10.82 -2.64
C SER A 702 5.14 10.60 -3.16
N PHE A 703 4.13 10.91 -2.31
CA PHE A 703 2.73 10.71 -2.67
C PHE A 703 2.36 11.62 -3.84
N PHE A 704 2.66 12.92 -3.76
CA PHE A 704 2.34 13.87 -4.83
C PHE A 704 3.40 13.98 -5.94
N SER A 705 4.25 12.96 -6.07
CA SER A 705 5.42 13.02 -6.95
C SER A 705 5.12 13.13 -8.44
N ASP A 706 3.98 12.62 -8.91
CA ASP A 706 3.57 12.74 -10.32
C ASP A 706 3.05 14.15 -10.59
N GLU A 707 2.29 14.69 -9.65
CA GLU A 707 1.71 16.03 -9.70
C GLU A 707 2.79 17.12 -9.67
N VAL A 708 3.78 17.00 -8.77
CA VAL A 708 4.93 17.92 -8.70
C VAL A 708 5.75 17.89 -9.99
N LEU A 709 6.06 16.69 -10.52
CA LEU A 709 6.81 16.59 -11.77
C LEU A 709 6.03 17.18 -12.96
N PHE A 710 4.70 17.05 -12.98
CA PHE A 710 3.88 17.66 -14.02
C PHE A 710 3.99 19.20 -13.97
N LEU A 711 3.87 19.79 -12.78
CA LEU A 711 3.94 21.24 -12.60
C LEU A 711 5.31 21.81 -12.95
N VAL A 712 6.39 21.18 -12.48
CA VAL A 712 7.76 21.57 -12.84
C VAL A 712 7.96 21.50 -14.36
N LYS A 713 7.47 20.45 -15.00
CA LYS A 713 7.58 20.31 -16.46
C LYS A 713 6.80 21.40 -17.20
N LEU A 714 5.56 21.67 -16.79
CA LEU A 714 4.74 22.74 -17.37
C LEU A 714 5.47 24.09 -17.27
N GLU A 715 6.04 24.37 -16.09
CA GLU A 715 6.81 25.59 -15.84
C GLU A 715 8.01 25.72 -16.78
N THR A 716 8.83 24.66 -16.89
CA THR A 716 10.02 24.66 -17.76
C THR A 716 9.65 24.80 -19.23
N ASP A 717 8.63 24.05 -19.69
CA ASP A 717 8.20 24.07 -21.09
C ASP A 717 7.71 25.49 -21.48
N CYS A 718 6.94 26.16 -20.61
CA CYS A 718 6.45 27.52 -20.85
C CYS A 718 7.56 28.59 -20.78
N LEU A 719 8.53 28.45 -19.88
CA LEU A 719 9.67 29.38 -19.80
C LEU A 719 10.57 29.27 -21.05
N GLU A 720 10.81 28.05 -21.53
CA GLU A 720 11.55 27.80 -22.77
C GLU A 720 10.83 28.40 -23.99
N GLU A 721 9.50 28.32 -24.02
CA GLU A 721 8.68 28.91 -25.08
C GLU A 721 8.76 30.45 -25.07
N ILE A 722 8.63 31.09 -23.91
CA ILE A 722 8.80 32.56 -23.78
C ILE A 722 10.20 32.98 -24.24
N MET A 723 11.24 32.29 -23.78
CA MET A 723 12.62 32.58 -24.16
C MET A 723 12.81 32.48 -25.68
N SER A 724 12.32 31.39 -26.29
CA SER A 724 12.42 31.15 -27.73
C SER A 724 11.66 32.21 -28.53
N ALA A 725 10.48 32.61 -28.07
CA ALA A 725 9.69 33.65 -28.71
C ALA A 725 10.41 35.01 -28.70
N ILE A 726 10.99 35.41 -27.55
CA ILE A 726 11.74 36.68 -27.44
C ILE A 726 12.97 36.69 -28.36
N LEU A 727 13.73 35.58 -28.37
CA LEU A 727 14.92 35.47 -29.23
C LEU A 727 14.55 35.50 -30.71
N LEU A 728 13.44 34.85 -31.09
CA LEU A 728 12.92 34.86 -32.47
C LEU A 728 12.40 36.24 -32.89
N GLU A 729 11.66 36.94 -32.02
CA GLU A 729 11.20 38.31 -32.27
C GLU A 729 12.41 39.26 -32.42
N PHE A 730 13.44 39.10 -31.59
CA PHE A 730 14.67 39.86 -31.71
C PHE A 730 15.44 39.56 -33.00
N GLU A 731 15.57 38.30 -33.39
CA GLU A 731 16.21 37.89 -34.65
C GLU A 731 15.48 38.48 -35.86
N ALA A 732 14.14 38.42 -35.88
CA ALA A 732 13.33 38.97 -36.96
C ALA A 732 13.49 40.49 -37.09
N LEU A 733 13.48 41.22 -35.97
CA LEU A 733 13.62 42.68 -35.94
C LEU A 733 15.05 43.16 -36.22
N SER A 734 16.06 42.36 -35.89
CA SER A 734 17.47 42.70 -36.11
C SER A 734 18.03 42.21 -37.45
N TYR A 735 17.21 41.54 -38.27
CA TYR A 735 17.62 40.96 -39.55
C TYR A 735 18.22 42.01 -40.50
N ASP A 736 17.58 43.17 -40.64
CA ASP A 736 18.06 44.25 -41.51
C ASP A 736 19.38 44.84 -41.02
N TYR A 737 19.57 44.93 -39.71
CA TYR A 737 20.84 45.35 -39.11
C TYR A 737 21.98 44.35 -39.40
N ILE A 738 21.70 43.05 -39.33
CA ILE A 738 22.68 41.99 -39.61
C ILE A 738 23.07 41.98 -41.09
N GLN A 739 22.11 42.16 -42.01
CA GLN A 739 22.34 42.10 -43.46
C GLN A 739 22.97 43.37 -44.06
N ASN A 740 23.05 44.48 -43.31
CA ASN A 740 23.57 45.74 -43.80
C ASN A 740 25.11 45.73 -43.89
N ILE A 741 25.65 45.11 -44.95
CA ILE A 741 27.09 45.00 -45.25
C ILE A 741 27.74 46.39 -45.31
N ASP A 742 27.05 47.36 -45.92
CA ASP A 742 27.60 48.68 -46.19
C ASP A 742 27.99 49.42 -44.90
N GLN A 743 27.21 49.32 -43.82
CA GLN A 743 27.53 50.01 -42.55
C GLN A 743 28.80 49.48 -41.86
N TRP A 744 29.22 48.26 -42.19
CA TRP A 744 30.37 47.60 -41.60
C TRP A 744 31.66 47.85 -42.38
N GLU A 745 31.54 48.04 -43.70
CA GLU A 745 32.66 48.30 -44.60
C GLU A 745 32.89 49.80 -44.85
N ASP A 746 31.89 50.67 -44.61
CA ASP A 746 32.00 52.10 -44.91
C ASP A 746 33.19 52.74 -44.19
N GLU A 747 34.04 53.43 -44.94
CA GLU A 747 35.21 54.16 -44.45
C GLU A 747 34.79 55.59 -44.10
N GLY A 748 34.26 55.77 -42.88
CA GLY A 748 34.00 57.10 -42.32
C GLY A 748 35.30 57.86 -42.01
N GLU A 749 35.22 59.12 -41.55
CA GLU A 749 36.42 59.87 -41.18
C GLU A 749 37.24 59.13 -40.10
N PRO A 750 38.55 58.89 -40.32
CA PRO A 750 39.37 58.07 -39.44
C PRO A 750 39.60 58.80 -38.11
N LYS A 751 39.02 58.28 -37.03
CA LYS A 751 39.37 58.65 -35.66
C LYS A 751 40.06 57.46 -35.00
N ILE A 752 41.35 57.64 -34.76
CA ILE A 752 42.29 56.57 -34.37
C ILE A 752 42.27 56.31 -32.84
N ASP A 753 41.60 57.16 -32.06
CA ASP A 753 41.39 56.97 -30.61
C ASP A 753 39.93 57.27 -30.26
N PHE A 754 39.15 56.25 -29.94
CA PHE A 754 37.80 56.41 -29.40
C PHE A 754 37.90 56.57 -27.89
N SER A 755 37.67 57.79 -27.40
CA SER A 755 37.56 58.01 -25.95
C SER A 755 36.25 57.43 -25.40
N GLU A 756 36.21 57.15 -24.10
CA GLU A 756 34.98 56.67 -23.44
C GLU A 756 33.83 57.70 -23.54
N ASP A 757 34.18 58.99 -23.64
CA ASP A 757 33.29 60.13 -23.92
C ASP A 757 32.71 60.11 -25.35
N ASP A 758 33.48 59.69 -26.36
CA ASP A 758 32.97 59.56 -27.74
C ASP A 758 31.92 58.45 -27.83
N LEU A 759 32.15 57.35 -27.11
CA LEU A 759 31.24 56.20 -27.05
C LEU A 759 29.94 56.52 -26.29
N GLU A 760 29.91 57.55 -25.44
CA GLU A 760 28.69 58.03 -24.78
C GLU A 760 27.83 58.91 -25.69
N ASN A 761 28.44 59.56 -26.68
CA ASN A 761 27.76 60.42 -27.65
C ASN A 761 27.42 59.70 -28.97
N GLY A 762 27.76 58.41 -29.10
CA GLY A 762 27.47 57.59 -30.27
C GLY A 762 25.98 57.29 -30.44
N THR A 763 25.50 57.33 -31.68
CA THR A 763 24.11 57.00 -32.03
C THR A 763 23.99 55.53 -32.42
N VAL A 764 22.96 54.85 -31.89
CA VAL A 764 22.64 53.45 -32.23
C VAL A 764 22.17 53.35 -33.68
N SER A 765 22.55 52.26 -34.36
CA SER A 765 22.14 51.95 -35.73
C SER A 765 20.61 51.91 -35.86
N LEU A 766 20.06 52.59 -36.87
CA LEU A 766 18.60 52.72 -37.04
C LEU A 766 17.90 51.37 -37.17
N GLY A 767 18.49 50.42 -37.90
CA GLY A 767 17.94 49.05 -38.06
C GLY A 767 18.02 48.17 -36.81
N PHE A 768 18.63 48.65 -35.73
CA PHE A 768 18.79 47.91 -34.47
C PHE A 768 17.94 48.49 -33.32
N MET A 769 17.51 49.75 -33.46
CA MET A 769 16.77 50.47 -32.42
C MET A 769 15.44 49.81 -32.06
N GLU A 770 14.67 49.37 -33.06
CA GLU A 770 13.37 48.71 -32.87
C GLU A 770 13.51 47.40 -32.09
N ALA A 771 14.51 46.57 -32.45
CA ALA A 771 14.79 45.31 -31.75
C ALA A 771 15.15 45.53 -30.27
N LEU A 772 15.93 46.57 -29.96
CA LEU A 772 16.32 46.92 -28.58
C LEU A 772 15.16 47.48 -27.75
N GLU A 773 14.29 48.29 -28.36
CA GLU A 773 13.11 48.85 -27.70
C GLU A 773 12.12 47.74 -27.35
N ILE A 774 11.77 46.88 -28.31
CA ILE A 774 10.88 45.74 -28.06
C ILE A 774 11.47 44.81 -27.02
N LEU A 775 12.76 44.44 -27.12
CA LEU A 775 13.42 43.58 -26.13
C LEU A 775 13.32 44.16 -24.71
N ARG A 776 13.60 45.46 -24.54
CA ARG A 776 13.48 46.14 -23.26
C ARG A 776 12.06 46.05 -22.72
N ASP A 777 11.07 46.34 -23.55
CA ASP A 777 9.67 46.38 -23.15
C ASP A 777 9.16 44.99 -22.74
N ARG A 778 9.53 43.93 -23.50
CA ARG A 778 9.24 42.53 -23.14
C ARG A 778 9.85 42.12 -21.81
N ILE A 779 11.14 42.43 -21.59
CA ILE A 779 11.82 42.08 -20.34
C ILE A 779 11.23 42.81 -19.14
N LEU A 780 10.90 44.10 -19.26
CA LEU A 780 10.26 44.86 -18.20
C LEU A 780 8.86 44.34 -17.89
N LYS A 781 8.07 43.99 -18.92
CA LYS A 781 6.76 43.37 -18.74
C LYS A 781 6.86 42.05 -17.97
N LEU A 782 7.83 41.21 -18.31
CA LEU A 782 8.07 39.93 -17.63
C LEU A 782 8.58 40.12 -16.20
N LYS A 783 9.37 41.17 -15.93
CA LYS A 783 9.78 41.53 -14.56
C LYS A 783 8.58 41.83 -13.68
N ASP A 784 7.56 42.48 -14.24
CA ASP A 784 6.33 42.83 -13.52
C ASP A 784 5.40 41.63 -13.36
N SER A 785 5.30 40.74 -14.36
CA SER A 785 4.37 39.60 -14.34
C SER A 785 4.91 38.34 -13.68
N LEU A 786 6.15 37.92 -13.94
CA LEU A 786 6.72 36.66 -13.41
C LEU A 786 7.20 36.81 -11.96
N ASN A 787 7.18 35.70 -11.22
CA ASN A 787 7.83 35.59 -9.92
C ASN A 787 9.34 35.83 -10.04
N SER A 788 9.95 36.26 -8.94
CA SER A 788 11.34 36.73 -8.95
C SER A 788 12.32 35.66 -9.41
N LYS A 789 12.19 34.42 -8.92
CA LYS A 789 13.10 33.32 -9.25
C LYS A 789 13.06 33.00 -10.74
N ASP A 790 11.87 32.79 -11.31
CA ASP A 790 11.74 32.48 -12.73
C ASP A 790 12.12 33.63 -13.63
N PHE A 791 11.81 34.86 -13.23
CA PHE A 791 12.28 36.03 -13.96
C PHE A 791 13.80 36.05 -14.04
N PHE A 792 14.51 35.83 -12.91
CA PHE A 792 15.96 35.83 -12.87
C PHE A 792 16.59 34.76 -13.76
N ASP A 793 16.00 33.57 -13.79
CA ASP A 793 16.51 32.48 -14.62
C ASP A 793 16.19 32.75 -16.10
N LEU A 794 15.00 33.26 -16.42
CA LEU A 794 14.58 33.60 -17.78
C LEU A 794 15.46 34.69 -18.42
N TRP A 795 15.62 35.85 -17.77
CA TRP A 795 16.36 36.94 -18.42
C TRP A 795 17.85 36.61 -18.61
N ARG A 796 18.44 35.80 -17.72
CA ARG A 796 19.81 35.31 -17.89
C ARG A 796 19.94 34.40 -19.10
N SER A 797 18.98 33.49 -19.29
CA SER A 797 18.95 32.60 -20.46
C SER A 797 18.69 33.40 -21.75
N VAL A 798 17.87 34.45 -21.71
CA VAL A 798 17.71 35.38 -22.84
C VAL A 798 19.02 36.10 -23.15
N ALA A 799 19.75 36.60 -22.14
CA ALA A 799 21.05 37.24 -22.34
C ALA A 799 22.08 36.27 -22.96
N GLU A 800 22.12 35.03 -22.48
CA GLU A 800 22.98 33.97 -23.04
C GLU A 800 22.60 33.65 -24.50
N GLY A 801 21.30 33.54 -24.80
CA GLY A 801 20.80 33.33 -26.15
C GLY A 801 21.15 34.47 -27.10
N LEU A 802 21.03 35.72 -26.65
CA LEU A 802 21.42 36.91 -27.41
C LEU A 802 22.93 36.97 -27.63
N ASP A 803 23.74 36.66 -26.62
CA ASP A 803 25.21 36.59 -26.73
C ASP A 803 25.62 35.60 -27.83
N TYR A 804 25.01 34.41 -27.83
CA TYR A 804 25.25 33.40 -28.85
C TYR A 804 24.76 33.84 -30.25
N PHE A 805 23.55 34.41 -30.34
CA PHE A 805 22.97 34.87 -31.62
C PHE A 805 23.84 35.96 -32.26
N ILE A 806 24.16 37.02 -31.51
CA ILE A 806 24.97 38.15 -32.01
C ILE A 806 26.38 37.67 -32.37
N PHE A 807 27.01 36.86 -31.52
CA PHE A 807 28.33 36.31 -31.84
C PHE A 807 28.29 35.45 -33.11
N SER A 808 27.24 34.64 -33.27
CA SER A 808 27.08 33.76 -34.41
C SER A 808 26.67 34.50 -35.67
N SER A 809 26.06 35.68 -35.61
CA SER A 809 25.66 36.42 -36.82
C SER A 809 26.87 37.05 -37.54
N ILE A 810 27.93 37.40 -36.82
CA ILE A 810 29.09 38.14 -37.35
C ILE A 810 29.82 37.38 -38.47
N PRO A 811 30.19 36.08 -38.34
CA PRO A 811 31.01 35.40 -39.33
C PRO A 811 30.25 34.87 -40.56
N TRP A 812 28.91 34.98 -40.57
CA TRP A 812 28.06 34.46 -41.67
C TRP A 812 27.77 35.50 -42.73
N ILE A 813 27.99 36.77 -42.40
CA ILE A 813 27.89 37.88 -43.35
C ILE A 813 29.34 38.04 -43.86
N ASP A 814 29.58 37.84 -45.16
CA ASP A 814 30.91 37.94 -45.80
C ASP A 814 31.40 39.40 -45.82
N VAL A 815 31.59 39.97 -44.63
CA VAL A 815 31.72 41.41 -44.34
C VAL A 815 33.09 41.69 -43.77
N ARG A 816 33.73 42.76 -44.25
CA ARG A 816 35.00 43.22 -43.69
C ARG A 816 34.83 44.44 -42.80
N PHE A 817 35.04 44.28 -41.50
CA PHE A 817 34.91 45.37 -40.54
C PHE A 817 36.01 46.43 -40.72
N SER A 818 35.60 47.65 -41.09
CA SER A 818 36.43 48.87 -41.09
C SER A 818 36.62 49.42 -39.66
N ASN A 819 37.49 50.41 -39.47
CA ASN A 819 37.67 51.05 -38.15
C ASN A 819 36.38 51.72 -37.64
N SER A 820 35.64 52.37 -38.54
CA SER A 820 34.29 52.91 -38.28
C SER A 820 33.27 51.81 -37.99
N GLY A 821 33.30 50.69 -38.73
CA GLY A 821 32.42 49.55 -38.49
C GLY A 821 32.59 48.92 -37.10
N VAL A 822 33.83 48.78 -36.61
CA VAL A 822 34.11 48.29 -35.25
C VAL A 822 33.64 49.28 -34.18
N TYR A 823 33.76 50.58 -34.43
CA TYR A 823 33.22 51.59 -33.54
C TYR A 823 31.70 51.53 -33.44
N GLN A 824 31.01 51.46 -34.59
CA GLN A 824 29.56 51.36 -34.63
C GLN A 824 29.07 50.09 -33.94
N PHE A 825 29.69 48.94 -34.22
CA PHE A 825 29.39 47.68 -33.54
C PHE A 825 29.56 47.79 -32.02
N ARG A 826 30.61 48.47 -31.54
CA ARG A 826 30.82 48.71 -30.10
C ARG A 826 29.73 49.61 -29.49
N VAL A 827 29.28 50.65 -30.19
CA VAL A 827 28.17 51.52 -29.76
C VAL A 827 26.87 50.71 -29.66
N ASP A 828 26.57 49.90 -30.67
CA ASP A 828 25.37 49.08 -30.71
C ASP A 828 25.37 47.99 -29.63
N MET A 829 26.51 47.33 -29.37
CA MET A 829 26.64 46.36 -28.28
C MET A 829 26.51 47.01 -26.90
N ARG A 830 27.01 48.24 -26.72
CA ARG A 830 26.78 49.01 -25.49
C ARG A 830 25.28 49.25 -25.28
N ALA A 831 24.53 49.51 -26.34
CA ALA A 831 23.07 49.66 -26.25
C ALA A 831 22.37 48.37 -25.80
N VAL A 832 22.80 47.19 -26.25
CA VAL A 832 22.32 45.90 -25.72
C VAL A 832 22.57 45.81 -24.21
N PHE A 833 23.79 46.11 -23.75
CA PHE A 833 24.12 46.07 -22.33
C PHE A 833 23.26 47.03 -21.49
N LEU A 834 22.91 48.20 -22.05
CA LEU A 834 22.05 49.17 -21.39
C LEU A 834 20.61 48.67 -21.18
N VAL A 835 20.09 47.79 -22.05
CA VAL A 835 18.77 47.14 -21.84
C VAL A 835 18.75 46.33 -20.54
N PHE A 836 19.85 45.65 -20.21
CA PHE A 836 19.96 44.79 -19.03
C PHE A 836 20.47 45.52 -17.77
N LYS A 837 20.91 46.78 -17.90
CA LYS A 837 21.43 47.58 -16.78
C LYS A 837 20.45 47.76 -15.61
N PRO A 838 19.13 47.90 -15.82
CA PRO A 838 18.14 47.95 -14.73
C PRO A 838 17.99 46.62 -13.96
N LEU A 839 18.57 45.53 -14.47
CA LEU A 839 18.42 44.17 -13.92
C LEU A 839 19.69 43.71 -13.20
N CYS A 840 20.86 44.18 -13.61
CA CYS A 840 22.14 43.82 -13.01
C CYS A 840 23.19 44.94 -13.09
N ALA A 841 24.13 44.94 -12.15
CA ALA A 841 25.17 45.97 -12.08
C ALA A 841 26.20 45.90 -13.22
N ARG A 842 26.46 44.70 -13.76
CA ARG A 842 27.46 44.42 -14.80
C ARG A 842 26.87 43.51 -15.90
N PRO A 843 26.09 44.06 -16.84
CA PRO A 843 25.48 43.30 -17.94
C PRO A 843 26.49 42.55 -18.80
N GLU A 844 27.67 43.13 -19.01
CA GLU A 844 28.73 42.60 -19.88
C GLU A 844 29.20 41.20 -19.46
N ALA A 845 29.06 40.86 -18.18
CA ALA A 845 29.41 39.54 -17.65
C ALA A 845 28.51 38.41 -18.19
N PHE A 846 27.31 38.74 -18.67
CA PHE A 846 26.36 37.81 -19.28
C PHE A 846 26.52 37.73 -20.82
N PHE A 847 27.44 38.50 -21.39
CA PHE A 847 27.77 38.50 -22.82
C PHE A 847 29.24 38.16 -23.08
N PRO A 848 29.73 36.99 -22.64
CA PRO A 848 31.12 36.61 -22.77
C PRO A 848 31.62 36.52 -24.22
N PHE A 849 30.82 35.99 -25.15
CA PHE A 849 31.23 35.80 -26.54
C PHE A 849 31.29 37.12 -27.30
N VAL A 850 30.30 37.99 -27.13
CA VAL A 850 30.31 39.36 -27.68
C VAL A 850 31.46 40.17 -27.09
N SER A 851 31.73 40.03 -25.78
CA SER A 851 32.87 40.70 -25.14
C SER A 851 34.23 40.26 -25.71
N ASP A 852 34.43 38.95 -25.91
CA ASP A 852 35.63 38.42 -26.55
C ASP A 852 35.72 38.86 -28.03
N CYS A 853 34.59 38.91 -28.74
CA CYS A 853 34.52 39.42 -30.11
C CYS A 853 34.93 40.90 -30.20
N LEU A 854 34.40 41.76 -29.34
CA LEU A 854 34.77 43.17 -29.28
C LEU A 854 36.27 43.37 -28.99
N ARG A 855 36.86 42.51 -28.14
CA ARG A 855 38.31 42.50 -27.88
C ARG A 855 39.11 42.10 -29.12
N LEU A 856 38.67 41.05 -29.83
CA LEU A 856 39.31 40.57 -31.06
C LEU A 856 39.26 41.61 -32.17
N LEU A 857 38.09 42.22 -32.42
CA LEU A 857 37.92 43.27 -33.43
C LEU A 857 38.75 44.54 -33.14
N SER A 858 39.08 44.76 -31.88
CA SER A 858 39.87 45.93 -31.43
C SER A 858 41.38 45.67 -31.34
N MET A 859 41.86 44.51 -31.83
CA MET A 859 43.28 44.20 -31.84
C MET A 859 44.04 45.00 -32.91
N ASN A 860 45.31 45.29 -32.63
CA ASN A 860 46.20 45.96 -33.57
C ASN A 860 46.70 44.98 -34.64
N LYS A 861 47.07 45.50 -35.82
CA LYS A 861 47.61 44.71 -36.96
C LYS A 861 48.75 43.77 -36.55
N GLU A 862 49.65 44.23 -35.67
CA GLU A 862 50.78 43.43 -35.15
C GLU A 862 50.34 42.21 -34.32
N ASP A 863 49.33 42.39 -33.46
CA ASP A 863 48.78 41.33 -32.62
C ASP A 863 48.03 40.29 -33.48
N VAL A 864 47.30 40.74 -34.51
CA VAL A 864 46.58 39.86 -35.45
C VAL A 864 47.55 39.05 -36.31
N ASP A 865 48.59 39.70 -36.86
CA ASP A 865 49.65 39.05 -37.62
C ASP A 865 50.38 37.97 -36.80
N TRP A 866 50.63 38.26 -35.53
CA TRP A 866 51.22 37.30 -34.60
C TRP A 866 50.28 36.12 -34.37
N PHE A 867 49.00 36.40 -34.11
CA PHE A 867 47.97 35.38 -33.87
C PHE A 867 47.83 34.42 -35.06
N LEU A 868 47.70 34.94 -36.27
CA LEU A 868 47.57 34.12 -37.49
C LEU A 868 48.82 33.25 -37.75
N ARG A 869 50.01 33.75 -37.42
CA ARG A 869 51.27 32.99 -37.54
C ARG A 869 51.40 31.89 -36.47
N GLU A 870 50.93 32.13 -35.25
CA GLU A 870 51.08 31.18 -34.14
C GLU A 870 49.99 30.09 -34.15
N LEU A 871 48.80 30.41 -34.68
CA LEU A 871 47.68 29.47 -34.86
C LEU A 871 48.08 28.21 -35.65
N THR A 872 49.01 28.33 -36.60
CA THR A 872 49.50 27.21 -37.43
C THR A 872 50.70 26.47 -36.83
N LYS A 873 51.26 26.97 -35.70
CA LYS A 873 52.53 26.48 -35.14
C LYS A 873 52.39 25.78 -33.79
N ASN A 874 51.64 26.36 -32.85
CA ASN A 874 51.56 25.85 -31.48
C ASN A 874 50.27 26.25 -30.75
N GLU A 875 49.33 25.32 -30.65
CA GLU A 875 48.04 25.54 -29.98
C GLU A 875 48.15 25.84 -28.47
N CYS A 876 49.16 25.31 -27.77
CA CYS A 876 49.31 25.54 -26.32
C CYS A 876 49.74 26.99 -26.04
N ARG A 877 50.70 27.50 -26.82
CA ARG A 877 51.18 28.88 -26.70
C ARG A 877 50.13 29.90 -27.14
N LEU A 878 49.29 29.53 -28.11
CA LEU A 878 48.14 30.32 -28.52
C LEU A 878 47.12 30.46 -27.38
N LYS A 879 46.77 29.36 -26.69
CA LYS A 879 45.84 29.40 -25.55
C LYS A 879 46.37 30.29 -24.41
N GLU A 880 47.65 30.17 -24.08
CA GLU A 880 48.29 31.02 -23.06
C GLU A 880 48.22 32.51 -23.44
N TRP A 881 48.46 32.84 -24.71
CA TRP A 881 48.35 34.22 -25.19
C TRP A 881 46.91 34.73 -25.19
N MET A 882 45.94 33.91 -25.58
CA MET A 882 44.51 34.26 -25.53
C MET A 882 44.08 34.59 -24.10
N HIS A 883 44.50 33.78 -23.12
CA HIS A 883 44.27 34.08 -21.70
C HIS A 883 44.95 35.36 -21.23
N GLN A 884 46.14 35.70 -21.73
CA GLN A 884 46.82 36.97 -21.44
C GLN A 884 46.07 38.19 -22.00
N LYS A 885 45.35 38.01 -23.11
CA LYS A 885 44.49 39.04 -23.73
C LYS A 885 43.04 39.01 -23.19
N ASN A 886 42.79 38.27 -22.10
CA ASN A 886 41.48 38.08 -21.47
C ASN A 886 40.41 37.47 -22.40
N LEU A 887 40.82 36.59 -23.32
CA LEU A 887 39.93 35.80 -24.17
C LEU A 887 39.78 34.42 -23.55
N TYR A 888 38.58 34.11 -23.06
CA TYR A 888 38.31 32.89 -22.30
C TYR A 888 37.25 31.99 -22.92
N HIS A 889 36.42 32.53 -23.82
CA HIS A 889 35.20 31.87 -24.30
C HIS A 889 35.29 31.51 -25.78
N VAL A 890 36.01 32.30 -26.58
CA VAL A 890 36.21 32.04 -28.02
C VAL A 890 37.39 31.08 -28.25
N ASN A 891 37.23 30.11 -29.15
CA ASN A 891 38.31 29.19 -29.53
C ASN A 891 39.18 29.73 -30.69
N GLY A 892 40.34 29.11 -30.92
CA GLY A 892 41.30 29.59 -31.94
C GLY A 892 40.75 29.63 -33.37
N SER A 893 39.86 28.70 -33.75
CA SER A 893 39.19 28.71 -35.06
C SER A 893 38.17 29.83 -35.20
N GLN A 894 37.35 30.07 -34.18
CA GLN A 894 36.35 31.14 -34.15
C GLN A 894 37.03 32.51 -34.16
N ALA A 895 38.08 32.68 -33.35
CA ALA A 895 38.89 33.91 -33.34
C ALA A 895 39.55 34.16 -34.71
N LYS A 896 40.01 33.11 -35.40
CA LYS A 896 40.55 33.24 -36.76
C LYS A 896 39.51 33.80 -37.73
N MET A 897 38.26 33.31 -37.69
CA MET A 897 37.20 33.80 -38.59
C MET A 897 37.01 35.30 -38.42
N ILE A 898 36.77 35.75 -37.17
CA ILE A 898 36.56 37.16 -36.85
C ILE A 898 37.76 38.04 -37.25
N LEU A 899 38.99 37.55 -37.07
CA LEU A 899 40.21 38.32 -37.38
C LEU A 899 40.54 38.36 -38.89
N VAL A 900 40.09 37.39 -39.68
CA VAL A 900 40.23 37.42 -41.15
C VAL A 900 39.29 38.47 -41.76
N ASP A 901 38.17 38.71 -41.11
CA ASP A 901 37.15 39.68 -41.51
C ASP A 901 37.49 41.11 -41.04
N ARG A 902 38.69 41.34 -40.48
CA ARG A 902 39.16 42.66 -40.04
C ARG A 902 39.98 43.34 -41.13
N ASN A 903 39.54 44.51 -41.61
CA ASN A 903 40.32 45.32 -42.56
C ASN A 903 41.20 46.32 -41.80
N PHE A 904 42.52 46.22 -41.97
CA PHE A 904 43.48 47.19 -41.44
C PHE A 904 43.92 48.10 -42.57
N GLU A 905 43.67 49.41 -42.46
CA GLU A 905 44.25 50.41 -43.36
C GLU A 905 45.77 50.16 -43.56
N GLU A 906 46.24 50.37 -44.79
CA GLU A 906 47.68 50.34 -45.12
C GLU A 906 48.39 51.64 -44.74
#